data_AF-A0A345ST91-F1
#
_entry.id   AF-A0A345ST91-F1
#
_cell.length_a   1.000
_cell.length_b   1.000
_cell.length_c   1.000
_cell.angle_alpha   90.00
_cell.angle_beta   90.00
_cell.angle_gamma   90.00
#
_symmetry.space_group_name_H-M   'P 1'
#
loop_
_entity.id
_entity.type
_entity.pdbx_description
1 polymer ?
#
loop_
_entity_poly.entity_id
_entity_poly.type
_entity_poly.pdbx_seq_one_letter_code
_entity_poly.pdbx_strand_id
1 'polypeptide(L)'
;MYPQPSFGEAADSRSQQQDRIRERLLSFGPGPAGLFQDICTLLDDDRGLQTRVMLIGHLLRELESAVRAILLPDETRTPGESQQAAPETPGAGVVQALSYLLDAVDTAVRSLFQPASAPVAAGPPAPASGNTHRLQVKAVLAALGIPESSAEGRAWLKAVGQQHGHAHRPGLEPPRALDQKFQAYVDGFMQLFDVLLDAFDARYLASAERLDRLAALEHPTKDDAALLFQNFPQDELTRERFFSQLTTPAWLPLLGKVFAHPPTAAVDEEAGRVTFSYWPASAYLARMAAVDPTAVLQIAARIETDNPRVHLDLVEIAVSVPAKKAVQLLPRLLAAVRGPYILAPDRYADLAVHLAGSDHHDAALELMCALLATDAHGNSRIGEWEYGHTVDRANTPMTAHLGVRWAAALVECLDQTLNALQRPGHTGSGDRSEIWYPALDRDQDLAYPGAEVRLTTALRNTATALLSDGTANLAEVLAVLQTRPWTVLRRLRLHMLDRHAEAGGALVADALTDQATAADEGLEREWLLLARNHAVALDTATRTQVLAAVDAGPDAERWSREYQQRYNTTIDPEKLTTWTDLWRRDRYTALEPVLSAEQRTSLSDLVGRYGAARDLDKVPHSGMPLIDPPASETPGDLAMLDTAELVARAAAWEPEPSAFGGTNQSAYSSVLREAVTAQGGRHSNQAQLFADLVDTYLVAALSGFQAAAHSTMVEWAPLVDLAQHAADRQDTGLAHELHRVAAELLITALNHRINPPAPVLAMPTWNVITAVLAAPDTLAAAEEPGLYWYDARAQALRAAVAWASWSRAHDLDVSPAFDLLQDASMAGPAAAEIRATVLGERFPQLTHLDPTWGAAVGTDLFNSTAAGATAWNAYLSAAPFDHASAELLLGTYRDQAEKDTEDGSDRSARLRFALGRHILALYWADVIDLTGGNGLVASYYTYTSTSVLQQLDSSIAMDIRAGVSPEVAPRVKAWWQWRLGTADDETPPLNRELGDIAAALAASGQFPGQWGLQQMQAVLDAGGQLRPDDTTFGFLTAVVVTETTAVLVLLRDWFAGLDQYATLPRYRETDIRTLLRTGLADPKNETLAREIISRAAARGHHQFRTLLNDPVERPAAGS
;
A
#
# COMPACT_ATOMS: atom_id res chain seq x y z
N MET A 1 -32.87 -5.77 -5.30
CA MET A 1 -33.32 -5.75 -6.70
C MET A 1 -33.57 -4.29 -7.07
N TYR A 2 -32.50 -3.61 -7.48
CA TYR A 2 -32.48 -2.22 -7.93
C TYR A 2 -32.17 -2.23 -9.43
N PRO A 3 -32.68 -1.27 -10.22
CA PRO A 3 -32.50 -1.27 -11.66
C PRO A 3 -31.03 -1.05 -12.01
N GLN A 4 -30.46 -2.01 -12.73
CA GLN A 4 -29.19 -1.90 -13.44
C GLN A 4 -29.21 -0.65 -14.34
N PRO A 5 -28.16 0.17 -14.39
CA PRO A 5 -28.00 1.14 -15.46
C PRO A 5 -27.83 0.36 -16.77
N SER A 6 -28.66 0.65 -17.77
CA SER A 6 -28.48 0.13 -19.12
C SER A 6 -27.24 0.80 -19.73
N PHE A 7 -26.07 0.18 -19.60
CA PHE A 7 -24.92 0.51 -20.42
C PHE A 7 -25.05 -0.24 -21.75
N GLY A 8 -25.73 0.40 -22.69
CA GLY A 8 -25.82 -0.03 -24.07
C GLY A 8 -25.76 1.19 -24.96
N GLU A 9 -24.62 1.35 -25.64
CA GLU A 9 -24.40 1.94 -26.97
C GLU A 9 -22.92 2.34 -27.04
N ALA A 10 -22.22 1.76 -28.02
CA ALA A 10 -20.84 2.04 -28.41
C ALA A 10 -20.45 3.51 -28.19
N ALA A 11 -19.30 3.74 -27.56
CA ALA A 11 -18.75 5.08 -27.43
C ALA A 11 -18.58 5.68 -28.83
N ASP A 12 -19.49 6.57 -29.22
CA ASP A 12 -19.50 7.23 -30.51
C ASP A 12 -18.13 7.89 -30.73
N SER A 13 -17.57 7.78 -31.95
CA SER A 13 -16.34 8.46 -32.38
C SER A 13 -16.27 9.93 -31.98
N ARG A 14 -17.44 10.58 -31.87
CA ARG A 14 -17.61 11.93 -31.36
C ARG A 14 -17.23 12.08 -29.89
N SER A 15 -17.60 11.12 -29.03
CA SER A 15 -17.30 11.11 -27.59
C SER A 15 -15.78 11.08 -27.33
N GLN A 16 -15.06 10.19 -28.02
CA GLN A 16 -13.59 10.10 -27.90
C GLN A 16 -12.89 11.40 -28.36
N GLN A 17 -13.41 12.06 -29.41
CA GLN A 17 -12.89 13.37 -29.83
C GLN A 17 -13.16 14.45 -28.79
N GLN A 18 -14.34 14.48 -28.19
CA GLN A 18 -14.70 15.43 -27.14
C GLN A 18 -13.79 15.26 -25.91
N ASP A 19 -13.57 14.03 -25.45
CA ASP A 19 -12.69 13.76 -24.30
C ASP A 19 -11.27 14.24 -24.54
N ARG A 20 -10.70 13.95 -25.72
CA ARG A 20 -9.36 14.40 -26.11
C ARG A 20 -9.24 15.93 -26.17
N ILE A 21 -10.24 16.62 -26.73
CA ILE A 21 -10.25 18.09 -26.78
C ILE A 21 -10.34 18.65 -25.36
N ARG A 22 -11.22 18.10 -24.52
CA ARG A 22 -11.38 18.52 -23.12
C ARG A 22 -10.08 18.35 -22.34
N GLU A 23 -9.41 17.20 -22.47
CA GLU A 23 -8.14 16.92 -21.81
C GLU A 23 -7.06 17.93 -22.23
N ARG A 24 -6.93 18.20 -23.53
CA ARG A 24 -6.01 19.24 -24.02
C ARG A 24 -6.38 20.64 -23.56
N LEU A 25 -7.67 20.96 -23.42
CA LEU A 25 -8.11 22.25 -22.88
C LEU A 25 -7.81 22.41 -21.38
N LEU A 26 -7.65 21.32 -20.62
CA LEU A 26 -7.19 21.40 -19.23
C LEU A 26 -5.79 22.01 -19.14
N SER A 27 -4.94 21.78 -20.15
CA SER A 27 -3.62 22.43 -20.23
C SER A 27 -3.73 23.94 -20.47
N PHE A 28 -4.88 24.46 -20.91
CA PHE A 28 -5.17 25.90 -21.03
C PHE A 28 -5.79 26.47 -19.74
N GLY A 29 -6.29 25.59 -18.86
CA GLY A 29 -6.91 25.90 -17.58
C GLY A 29 -8.34 25.35 -17.44
N PRO A 30 -8.90 25.32 -16.22
CA PRO A 30 -10.23 24.74 -15.97
C PRO A 30 -11.37 25.50 -16.65
N GLY A 31 -11.19 26.79 -16.93
CA GLY A 31 -12.21 27.63 -17.59
C GLY A 31 -12.53 27.16 -19.02
N PRO A 32 -11.55 27.17 -19.96
CA PRO A 32 -11.74 26.64 -21.31
C PRO A 32 -12.27 25.20 -21.36
N ALA A 33 -11.74 24.30 -20.51
CA ALA A 33 -12.22 22.92 -20.44
C ALA A 33 -13.68 22.83 -19.97
N GLY A 34 -14.07 23.62 -18.97
CA GLY A 34 -15.46 23.69 -18.49
C GLY A 34 -16.43 24.24 -19.54
N LEU A 35 -16.05 25.32 -20.25
CA LEU A 35 -16.85 25.86 -21.35
C LEU A 35 -17.09 24.80 -22.44
N PHE A 36 -16.07 24.01 -22.77
CA PHE A 36 -16.17 22.93 -23.74
C PHE A 36 -17.05 21.77 -23.24
N GLN A 37 -16.88 21.35 -21.98
CA GLN A 37 -17.72 20.34 -21.35
C GLN A 37 -19.21 20.75 -21.39
N ASP A 38 -19.51 22.00 -21.05
CA ASP A 38 -20.87 22.54 -21.11
C ASP A 38 -21.42 22.56 -22.54
N ILE A 39 -20.60 22.85 -23.55
CA ILE A 39 -20.98 22.76 -24.96
C ILE A 39 -21.36 21.31 -25.32
N CYS A 40 -20.53 20.32 -24.96
CA CYS A 40 -20.79 18.91 -25.21
C CYS A 40 -22.07 18.43 -24.50
N THR A 41 -22.21 18.72 -23.21
CA THR A 41 -23.43 18.41 -22.45
C THR A 41 -24.65 19.05 -23.10
N LEU A 42 -24.57 20.33 -23.51
CA LEU A 42 -25.64 20.99 -24.23
C LEU A 42 -25.84 20.48 -25.66
N LEU A 43 -24.96 19.68 -26.27
CA LEU A 43 -25.20 19.06 -27.58
C LEU A 43 -25.86 17.70 -27.47
N ASP A 44 -25.57 16.97 -26.39
CA ASP A 44 -26.02 15.59 -26.22
C ASP A 44 -27.31 15.49 -25.39
N ASP A 45 -27.57 16.47 -24.51
CA ASP A 45 -28.69 16.45 -23.58
C ASP A 45 -29.94 17.22 -24.08
N ASP A 46 -31.04 16.51 -24.34
CA ASP A 46 -32.34 17.10 -24.70
C ASP A 46 -33.21 17.48 -23.48
N ARG A 47 -32.65 18.26 -22.56
CA ARG A 47 -33.37 18.88 -21.43
C ARG A 47 -34.50 19.86 -21.83
N GLY A 48 -34.86 19.96 -23.11
CA GLY A 48 -35.97 20.79 -23.61
C GLY A 48 -35.72 22.30 -23.58
N LEU A 49 -34.47 22.75 -23.45
CA LEU A 49 -34.12 24.17 -23.40
C LEU A 49 -34.34 24.86 -24.75
N GLN A 50 -35.32 25.76 -24.85
CA GLN A 50 -35.55 26.52 -26.09
C GLN A 50 -34.35 27.39 -26.50
N THR A 51 -33.52 27.83 -25.55
CA THR A 51 -32.36 28.72 -25.78
C THR A 51 -31.04 27.99 -26.05
N ARG A 52 -31.06 26.67 -26.22
CA ARG A 52 -29.89 25.78 -26.37
C ARG A 52 -28.85 26.27 -27.38
N VAL A 53 -29.28 26.64 -28.59
CA VAL A 53 -28.39 27.16 -29.66
C VAL A 53 -27.67 28.45 -29.26
N MET A 54 -28.37 29.32 -28.53
CA MET A 54 -27.84 30.60 -28.08
C MET A 54 -26.76 30.41 -27.00
N LEU A 55 -27.02 29.50 -26.06
CA LEU A 55 -26.06 29.13 -25.00
C LEU A 55 -24.80 28.51 -25.61
N ILE A 56 -24.94 27.53 -26.50
CA ILE A 56 -23.80 26.93 -27.21
C ILE A 56 -23.03 27.99 -28.00
N GLY A 57 -23.74 28.90 -28.70
CA GLY A 57 -23.11 29.99 -29.45
C GLY A 57 -22.31 30.96 -28.59
N HIS A 58 -22.78 31.26 -27.37
CA HIS A 58 -22.06 32.08 -26.40
C HIS A 58 -20.83 31.35 -25.84
N LEU A 59 -20.99 30.13 -25.35
CA LEU A 59 -19.89 29.34 -24.80
C LEU A 59 -18.77 29.14 -25.83
N LEU A 60 -19.14 28.86 -27.08
CA LEU A 60 -18.18 28.65 -28.17
C LEU A 60 -17.41 29.92 -28.54
N ARG A 61 -18.07 31.08 -28.47
CA ARG A 61 -17.42 32.39 -28.68
C ARG A 61 -16.43 32.70 -27.55
N GLU A 62 -16.82 32.47 -26.31
CA GLU A 62 -15.94 32.69 -25.15
C GLU A 62 -14.75 31.73 -25.18
N LEU A 63 -14.99 30.46 -25.52
CA LEU A 63 -13.93 29.46 -25.68
C LEU A 63 -12.93 29.84 -26.79
N GLU A 64 -13.42 30.23 -27.97
CA GLU A 64 -12.54 30.69 -29.07
C GLU A 64 -11.72 31.91 -28.65
N SER A 65 -12.35 32.88 -27.98
CA SER A 65 -11.68 34.10 -27.53
C SER A 65 -10.57 33.78 -26.51
N ALA A 66 -10.84 32.90 -25.54
CA ALA A 66 -9.87 32.47 -24.54
C ALA A 66 -8.68 31.73 -25.17
N VAL A 67 -8.93 30.75 -26.04
CA VAL A 67 -7.89 29.99 -26.74
C VAL A 67 -7.05 30.92 -27.63
N ARG A 68 -7.70 31.83 -28.37
CA ARG A 68 -7.00 32.79 -29.24
C ARG A 68 -6.13 33.77 -28.45
N ALA A 69 -6.56 34.25 -27.28
CA ALA A 69 -5.79 35.18 -26.46
C ALA A 69 -4.46 34.58 -25.96
N ILE A 70 -4.46 33.27 -25.65
CA ILE A 70 -3.27 32.52 -25.23
C ILE A 70 -2.31 32.31 -26.41
N LEU A 71 -2.86 31.91 -27.56
CA LEU A 71 -2.09 31.55 -28.76
C LEU A 71 -1.56 32.75 -29.55
N LEU A 72 -2.06 33.96 -29.30
CA LEU A 72 -1.68 35.15 -30.05
C LEU A 72 -0.19 35.52 -29.82
N PRO A 73 0.64 35.72 -30.86
CA PRO A 73 2.04 36.13 -30.71
C PRO A 73 2.20 37.52 -30.11
N ASP A 74 3.24 37.74 -29.31
CA ASP A 74 3.47 39.00 -28.59
C ASP A 74 3.61 40.21 -29.51
N GLU A 75 4.28 40.04 -30.65
CA GLU A 75 4.53 41.10 -31.65
C GLU A 75 3.24 41.66 -32.27
N THR A 76 2.15 40.90 -32.18
CA THR A 76 0.84 41.28 -32.73
C THR A 76 -0.09 41.89 -31.69
N ARG A 77 0.39 42.11 -30.45
CA ARG A 77 -0.39 42.68 -29.35
C ARG A 77 -0.22 44.20 -29.28
N THR A 78 -1.32 44.94 -29.36
CA THR A 78 -1.36 46.40 -29.22
C THR A 78 -1.37 46.81 -27.73
N PRO A 79 -0.51 47.74 -27.28
CA PRO A 79 -0.51 48.20 -25.89
C PRO A 79 -1.78 49.04 -25.62
N GLY A 80 -2.74 48.47 -24.88
CA GLY A 80 -3.97 49.14 -24.45
C GLY A 80 -5.26 48.32 -24.57
N GLU A 81 -5.27 47.21 -25.31
CA GLU A 81 -6.49 46.36 -25.45
C GLU A 81 -6.72 45.42 -24.26
N SER A 82 -5.73 45.21 -23.39
CA SER A 82 -5.79 44.36 -22.18
C SER A 82 -6.84 44.81 -21.15
N GLN A 83 -7.41 46.03 -21.30
CA GLN A 83 -8.47 46.56 -20.44
C GLN A 83 -9.89 46.29 -20.94
N GLN A 84 -10.09 45.91 -22.21
CA GLN A 84 -11.45 45.72 -22.78
C GLN A 84 -11.92 44.26 -22.81
N ALA A 85 -11.05 43.29 -22.49
CA ALA A 85 -11.36 41.86 -22.54
C ALA A 85 -11.73 41.25 -21.17
N ALA A 86 -12.19 42.06 -20.20
CA ALA A 86 -12.66 41.56 -18.92
C ALA A 86 -14.17 41.30 -18.95
N PRO A 87 -14.64 40.06 -18.72
CA PRO A 87 -15.70 39.83 -17.78
C PRO A 87 -15.09 39.88 -16.38
N GLU A 88 -15.47 40.86 -15.57
CA GLU A 88 -15.31 40.72 -14.13
C GLU A 88 -16.11 39.47 -13.72
N THR A 89 -15.49 38.54 -12.98
CA THR A 89 -16.01 37.23 -12.51
C THR A 89 -16.10 36.06 -13.52
N PRO A 90 -15.57 34.85 -13.21
CA PRO A 90 -16.03 33.61 -13.83
C PRO A 90 -17.52 33.46 -13.54
N GLY A 91 -18.34 33.43 -14.59
CA GLY A 91 -19.80 33.51 -14.48
C GLY A 91 -20.40 34.80 -15.05
N ALA A 92 -19.60 35.81 -15.42
CA ALA A 92 -20.14 37.00 -16.07
C ALA A 92 -20.83 36.70 -17.41
N GLY A 93 -20.44 35.68 -18.17
CA GLY A 93 -21.18 35.25 -19.36
C GLY A 93 -22.61 34.76 -19.05
N VAL A 94 -22.77 34.04 -17.93
CA VAL A 94 -24.08 33.54 -17.44
C VAL A 94 -24.89 34.67 -16.80
N VAL A 95 -24.24 35.54 -16.02
CA VAL A 95 -24.85 36.73 -15.42
C VAL A 95 -25.20 37.77 -16.49
N GLN A 96 -24.44 37.87 -17.58
CA GLN A 96 -24.73 38.75 -18.70
C GLN A 96 -25.82 38.16 -19.59
N ALA A 97 -25.89 36.84 -19.76
CA ALA A 97 -27.04 36.17 -20.38
C ALA A 97 -28.33 36.32 -19.54
N LEU A 98 -28.23 36.17 -18.21
CA LEU A 98 -29.31 36.41 -17.26
C LEU A 98 -29.69 37.90 -17.17
N SER A 99 -28.72 38.80 -17.23
CA SER A 99 -28.93 40.25 -17.25
C SER A 99 -29.55 40.70 -18.56
N TYR A 100 -29.22 40.06 -19.69
CA TYR A 100 -29.87 40.32 -20.98
C TYR A 100 -31.31 39.80 -20.98
N LEU A 101 -31.58 38.67 -20.31
CA LEU A 101 -32.94 38.18 -20.07
C LEU A 101 -33.73 39.11 -19.16
N LEU A 102 -33.11 39.63 -18.10
CA LEU A 102 -33.71 40.61 -17.19
C LEU A 102 -33.93 41.97 -17.86
N ASP A 103 -32.99 42.48 -18.66
CA ASP A 103 -33.15 43.72 -19.43
C ASP A 103 -34.15 43.55 -20.56
N ALA A 104 -34.24 42.38 -21.20
CA ALA A 104 -35.28 42.10 -22.19
C ALA A 104 -36.67 42.06 -21.55
N VAL A 105 -36.79 41.56 -20.31
CA VAL A 105 -38.02 41.62 -19.52
C VAL A 105 -38.31 43.05 -19.07
N ASP A 106 -37.33 43.82 -18.59
CA ASP A 106 -37.52 45.20 -18.14
C ASP A 106 -37.83 46.14 -19.33
N THR A 107 -37.21 45.92 -20.49
CA THR A 107 -37.51 46.63 -21.74
C THR A 107 -38.91 46.27 -22.27
N ALA A 108 -39.31 45.00 -22.20
CA ALA A 108 -40.66 44.57 -22.56
C ALA A 108 -41.71 45.18 -21.62
N VAL A 109 -41.45 45.23 -20.31
CA VAL A 109 -42.32 45.86 -19.31
C VAL A 109 -42.39 47.38 -19.51
N ARG A 110 -41.27 48.07 -19.77
CA ARG A 110 -41.26 49.51 -20.06
C ARG A 110 -41.96 49.85 -21.38
N SER A 111 -41.85 48.99 -22.39
CA SER A 111 -42.52 49.16 -23.69
C SER A 111 -44.05 49.01 -23.62
N LEU A 112 -44.56 48.33 -22.58
CA LEU A 112 -46.00 48.13 -22.35
C LEU A 112 -46.69 49.32 -21.66
N PHE A 113 -45.94 50.26 -21.07
CA PHE A 113 -46.51 51.32 -20.21
C PHE A 113 -46.11 52.77 -20.58
N GLN A 114 -45.56 53.05 -21.76
CA GLN A 114 -45.29 54.42 -22.20
C GLN A 114 -46.17 54.86 -23.39
N PRO A 115 -46.88 56.02 -23.30
CA PRO A 115 -47.51 56.63 -24.45
C PRO A 115 -46.47 57.30 -25.36
N ALA A 116 -46.68 57.18 -26.68
CA ALA A 116 -45.79 57.65 -27.73
C ALA A 116 -45.34 59.11 -27.57
N SER A 117 -44.03 59.36 -27.70
CA SER A 117 -43.44 60.69 -27.93
C SER A 117 -42.11 60.60 -28.71
N ALA A 118 -42.14 61.10 -29.96
CA ALA A 118 -41.07 61.67 -30.82
C ALA A 118 -39.72 60.92 -31.07
N PRO A 119 -39.13 61.04 -32.28
CA PRO A 119 -37.95 60.28 -32.69
C PRO A 119 -36.65 60.87 -32.12
N VAL A 120 -35.80 60.04 -31.54
CA VAL A 120 -34.43 60.38 -31.13
C VAL A 120 -33.46 60.04 -32.26
N ALA A 121 -32.60 61.00 -32.59
CA ALA A 121 -31.62 60.96 -33.68
C ALA A 121 -30.57 59.85 -33.52
N ALA A 122 -30.19 59.26 -34.64
CA ALA A 122 -29.12 58.27 -34.73
C ALA A 122 -27.77 58.86 -34.31
N GLY A 123 -27.13 58.23 -33.31
CA GLY A 123 -25.72 58.46 -32.98
C GLY A 123 -24.78 57.89 -34.04
N PRO A 124 -23.52 58.36 -34.11
CA PRO A 124 -22.57 57.94 -35.13
C PRO A 124 -22.17 56.45 -34.98
N PRO A 125 -21.84 55.76 -36.10
CA PRO A 125 -21.52 54.33 -36.07
C PRO A 125 -20.17 54.07 -35.37
N ALA A 126 -20.11 52.99 -34.59
CA ALA A 126 -18.89 52.50 -33.94
C ALA A 126 -17.84 52.02 -34.96
N PRO A 127 -16.52 52.14 -34.66
CA PRO A 127 -15.46 51.73 -35.57
C PRO A 127 -15.40 50.21 -35.78
N ALA A 128 -14.93 49.80 -36.96
CA ALA A 128 -14.95 48.42 -37.46
C ALA A 128 -14.00 47.47 -36.71
N SER A 129 -14.51 46.71 -35.74
CA SER A 129 -13.78 45.67 -34.97
C SER A 129 -13.45 44.39 -35.75
N GLY A 130 -14.07 44.16 -36.91
CA GLY A 130 -13.91 42.90 -37.68
C GLY A 130 -12.55 42.71 -38.36
N ASN A 131 -11.80 43.79 -38.58
CA ASN A 131 -10.49 43.71 -39.25
C ASN A 131 -9.38 43.22 -38.29
N THR A 132 -9.48 43.58 -37.01
CA THR A 132 -8.52 43.18 -35.96
C THR A 132 -8.63 41.69 -35.63
N HIS A 133 -9.85 41.14 -35.48
CA HIS A 133 -10.05 39.70 -35.20
C HIS A 133 -9.48 38.81 -36.31
N ARG A 134 -9.72 39.16 -37.58
CA ARG A 134 -9.20 38.39 -38.72
C ARG A 134 -7.68 38.39 -38.79
N LEU A 135 -7.03 39.52 -38.48
CA LEU A 135 -5.57 39.62 -38.42
C LEU A 135 -4.99 38.78 -37.28
N GLN A 136 -5.65 38.78 -36.12
CA GLN A 136 -5.25 37.94 -34.97
C GLN A 136 -5.36 36.45 -35.30
N VAL A 137 -6.44 35.99 -35.96
CA VAL A 137 -6.56 34.59 -36.41
C VAL A 137 -5.45 34.21 -37.39
N LYS A 138 -5.11 35.07 -38.36
CA LYS A 138 -3.99 34.84 -39.29
C LYS A 138 -2.65 34.72 -38.56
N ALA A 139 -2.41 35.56 -37.56
CA ALA A 139 -1.20 35.53 -36.77
C ALA A 139 -1.07 34.22 -35.97
N VAL A 140 -2.17 33.74 -35.36
CA VAL A 140 -2.18 32.45 -34.66
C VAL A 140 -1.93 31.28 -35.62
N LEU A 141 -2.62 31.25 -36.76
CA LEU A 141 -2.41 30.21 -37.78
C LEU A 141 -0.95 30.16 -38.25
N ALA A 142 -0.33 31.31 -38.48
CA ALA A 142 1.08 31.39 -38.87
C ALA A 142 2.01 30.90 -37.75
N ALA A 143 1.78 31.30 -36.50
CA ALA A 143 2.58 30.87 -35.35
C ALA A 143 2.48 29.36 -35.08
N LEU A 144 1.31 28.77 -35.34
CA LEU A 144 1.06 27.33 -35.28
C LEU A 144 1.36 26.60 -36.60
N GLY A 145 1.93 27.27 -37.61
CA GLY A 145 2.24 26.69 -38.91
C GLY A 145 1.06 25.98 -39.59
N ILE A 146 -0.18 26.38 -39.29
CA ILE A 146 -1.40 25.86 -39.91
C ILE A 146 -1.65 26.69 -41.18
N PRO A 147 -1.65 26.09 -42.38
CA PRO A 147 -1.86 26.84 -43.60
C PRO A 147 -3.24 27.50 -43.63
N GLU A 148 -3.36 28.76 -44.08
CA GLU A 148 -4.67 29.41 -44.29
C GLU A 148 -5.55 28.64 -45.29
N SER A 149 -4.92 27.88 -46.19
CA SER A 149 -5.55 27.03 -47.19
C SER A 149 -5.93 25.63 -46.68
N SER A 150 -5.70 25.31 -45.42
CA SER A 150 -6.21 24.08 -44.80
C SER A 150 -7.74 24.14 -44.63
N ALA A 151 -8.39 23.00 -44.36
CA ALA A 151 -9.84 23.00 -44.14
C ALA A 151 -10.19 23.80 -42.88
N GLU A 152 -9.38 23.63 -41.85
CA GLU A 152 -9.45 24.22 -40.51
C GLU A 152 -9.14 25.72 -40.56
N GLY A 153 -8.05 26.10 -41.25
CA GLY A 153 -7.68 27.51 -41.45
C GLY A 153 -8.76 28.30 -42.20
N ARG A 154 -9.37 27.71 -43.24
CA ARG A 154 -10.53 28.30 -43.91
C ARG A 154 -11.75 28.36 -43.01
N ALA A 155 -12.02 27.31 -42.22
CA ALA A 155 -13.16 27.25 -41.32
C ALA A 155 -13.07 28.36 -40.26
N TRP A 156 -11.93 28.53 -39.60
CA TRP A 156 -11.74 29.58 -38.61
C TRP A 156 -11.86 30.98 -39.22
N LEU A 157 -11.20 31.22 -40.36
CA LEU A 157 -11.27 32.50 -41.08
C LEU A 157 -12.68 32.82 -41.59
N LYS A 158 -13.52 31.81 -41.85
CA LYS A 158 -14.93 31.98 -42.24
C LYS A 158 -15.83 32.25 -41.02
N ALA A 159 -15.50 31.68 -39.86
CA ALA A 159 -16.24 31.87 -38.62
C ALA A 159 -16.06 33.27 -38.01
N VAL A 160 -14.96 33.97 -38.34
CA VAL A 160 -14.73 35.39 -37.96
C VAL A 160 -15.95 36.24 -38.36
N GLY A 161 -16.61 36.83 -37.37
CA GLY A 161 -17.81 37.66 -37.55
C GLY A 161 -19.14 36.91 -37.62
N GLN A 162 -19.16 35.57 -37.74
CA GLN A 162 -20.40 34.76 -37.73
C GLN A 162 -20.84 34.37 -36.31
N GLN A 163 -19.90 34.29 -35.36
CA GLN A 163 -20.16 33.91 -33.96
C GLN A 163 -21.20 34.81 -33.27
N HIS A 164 -21.20 36.11 -33.54
CA HIS A 164 -22.17 37.05 -32.97
C HIS A 164 -23.62 36.73 -33.40
N GLY A 165 -23.80 36.26 -34.64
CA GLY A 165 -25.12 35.90 -35.16
C GLY A 165 -25.69 34.60 -34.59
N HIS A 166 -24.88 33.76 -33.95
CA HIS A 166 -25.31 32.53 -33.27
C HIS A 166 -25.50 32.73 -31.77
N ALA A 167 -24.70 33.59 -31.16
CA ALA A 167 -24.82 33.98 -29.75
C ALA A 167 -26.03 34.91 -29.50
N HIS A 168 -26.45 35.71 -30.50
CA HIS A 168 -27.57 36.64 -30.35
C HIS A 168 -28.66 36.41 -31.41
N ARG A 169 -29.93 36.59 -31.01
CA ARG A 169 -31.07 36.59 -31.92
C ARG A 169 -31.37 37.99 -32.47
N PRO A 170 -31.93 38.11 -33.70
CA PRO A 170 -32.47 39.37 -34.18
C PRO A 170 -33.79 39.70 -33.45
N GLY A 171 -33.87 40.86 -32.79
CA GLY A 171 -35.12 41.36 -32.20
C GLY A 171 -35.79 40.40 -31.19
N LEU A 172 -37.11 40.24 -31.31
CA LEU A 172 -37.96 39.40 -30.44
C LEU A 172 -38.31 38.03 -31.07
N GLU A 173 -37.54 37.57 -32.05
CA GLU A 173 -37.77 36.29 -32.74
C GLU A 173 -37.70 35.09 -31.76
N PRO A 174 -38.42 33.98 -32.05
CA PRO A 174 -38.28 32.77 -31.24
C PRO A 174 -36.83 32.24 -31.29
N PRO A 175 -36.36 31.60 -30.20
CA PRO A 175 -35.06 30.94 -30.21
C PRO A 175 -34.90 29.95 -31.36
N ARG A 176 -33.70 29.91 -31.96
CA ARG A 176 -33.42 29.00 -33.08
C ARG A 176 -33.40 27.55 -32.60
N ALA A 177 -33.99 26.66 -33.41
CA ALA A 177 -33.88 25.22 -33.19
C ALA A 177 -32.46 24.73 -33.48
N LEU A 178 -32.05 23.66 -32.79
CA LEU A 178 -30.82 22.93 -33.08
C LEU A 178 -31.00 22.19 -34.42
N ASP A 179 -30.55 22.78 -35.51
CA ASP A 179 -30.62 22.21 -36.86
C ASP A 179 -29.28 21.61 -37.31
N GLN A 180 -29.32 20.83 -38.39
CA GLN A 180 -28.13 20.18 -38.95
C GLN A 180 -27.05 21.20 -39.36
N LYS A 181 -27.44 22.43 -39.71
CA LYS A 181 -26.52 23.49 -40.11
C LYS A 181 -25.74 24.03 -38.91
N PHE A 182 -26.39 24.19 -37.75
CA PHE A 182 -25.73 24.58 -36.52
C PHE A 182 -24.87 23.45 -35.95
N GLN A 183 -25.33 22.19 -36.02
CA GLN A 183 -24.51 21.03 -35.65
C GLN A 183 -23.22 20.99 -36.47
N ALA A 184 -23.29 21.10 -37.81
CA ALA A 184 -22.11 21.15 -38.67
C ALA A 184 -21.18 22.35 -38.38
N TYR A 185 -21.74 23.48 -37.91
CA TYR A 185 -20.94 24.62 -37.47
C TYR A 185 -20.16 24.31 -36.19
N VAL A 186 -20.79 23.67 -35.21
CA VAL A 186 -20.14 23.26 -33.95
C VAL A 186 -19.12 22.15 -34.19
N ASP A 187 -19.43 21.14 -35.00
CA ASP A 187 -18.51 20.06 -35.35
C ASP A 187 -17.27 20.60 -36.09
N GLY A 188 -17.43 21.62 -36.95
CA GLY A 188 -16.31 22.32 -37.58
C GLY A 188 -15.39 23.04 -36.58
N PHE A 189 -15.94 23.54 -35.47
CA PHE A 189 -15.15 24.11 -34.37
C PHE A 189 -14.48 23.02 -33.52
N MET A 190 -15.12 21.87 -33.32
CA MET A 190 -14.49 20.73 -32.64
C MET A 190 -13.25 20.25 -33.41
N GLN A 191 -13.37 20.08 -34.73
CA GLN A 191 -12.24 19.74 -35.60
C GLN A 191 -11.14 20.80 -35.55
N LEU A 192 -11.53 22.08 -35.56
CA LEU A 192 -10.58 23.19 -35.43
C LEU A 192 -9.83 23.14 -34.10
N PHE A 193 -10.52 22.95 -32.96
CA PHE A 193 -9.87 22.87 -31.65
C PHE A 193 -8.94 21.67 -31.55
N ASP A 194 -9.33 20.50 -32.07
CA ASP A 194 -8.47 19.31 -32.06
C ASP A 194 -7.12 19.58 -32.76
N VAL A 195 -7.16 20.21 -33.94
CA VAL A 195 -5.96 20.58 -34.71
C VAL A 195 -5.17 21.73 -34.07
N LEU A 196 -5.86 22.76 -33.55
CA LEU A 196 -5.20 23.90 -32.91
C LEU A 196 -4.45 23.48 -31.64
N LEU A 197 -5.09 22.68 -30.79
CA LEU A 197 -4.51 22.23 -29.54
C LEU A 197 -3.36 21.25 -29.80
N ASP A 198 -3.49 20.36 -30.80
CA ASP A 198 -2.38 19.50 -31.23
C ASP A 198 -1.15 20.31 -31.70
N ALA A 199 -1.39 21.32 -32.54
CA ALA A 199 -0.34 22.18 -33.07
C ALA A 199 0.32 23.05 -31.99
N PHE A 200 -0.41 23.37 -30.92
CA PHE A 200 0.12 24.06 -29.75
C PHE A 200 1.04 23.15 -28.93
N ASP A 201 0.63 21.91 -28.61
CA ASP A 201 1.48 20.93 -27.90
C ASP A 201 2.84 20.74 -28.61
N ALA A 202 2.79 20.61 -29.94
CA ALA A 202 3.97 20.49 -30.80
C ALA A 202 4.92 21.71 -30.75
N ARG A 203 4.48 22.86 -30.22
CA ARG A 203 5.25 24.11 -30.12
C ARG A 203 5.25 24.76 -28.73
N TYR A 204 4.78 24.05 -27.70
CA TYR A 204 4.64 24.52 -26.32
C TYR A 204 5.89 25.21 -25.76
N LEU A 205 7.10 24.73 -26.12
CA LEU A 205 8.35 25.31 -25.64
C LEU A 205 8.50 26.82 -25.92
N ALA A 206 7.93 27.33 -27.01
CA ALA A 206 7.96 28.75 -27.33
C ALA A 206 7.12 29.58 -26.32
N SER A 207 5.96 29.07 -25.92
CA SER A 207 5.13 29.67 -24.87
C SER A 207 5.82 29.63 -23.52
N ALA A 208 6.51 28.53 -23.22
CA ALA A 208 7.22 28.33 -21.97
C ALA A 208 8.43 29.28 -21.84
N GLU A 209 9.16 29.55 -22.93
CA GLU A 209 10.22 30.56 -22.96
C GLU A 209 9.73 31.97 -22.74
N ARG A 210 8.52 32.28 -23.22
CA ARG A 210 7.89 33.57 -22.95
C ARG A 210 7.57 33.74 -21.46
N LEU A 211 7.13 32.65 -20.81
CA LEU A 211 6.82 32.64 -19.38
C LEU A 211 8.09 32.83 -18.54
N ASP A 212 9.18 32.17 -18.92
CA ASP A 212 10.48 32.31 -18.24
C ASP A 212 10.97 33.77 -18.29
N ARG A 213 10.83 34.45 -19.43
CA ARG A 213 11.17 35.89 -19.56
C ARG A 213 10.32 36.78 -18.66
N LEU A 214 9.03 36.46 -18.51
CA LEU A 214 8.13 37.20 -17.63
C LEU A 214 8.51 37.01 -16.15
N ALA A 215 8.82 35.78 -15.75
CA ALA A 215 9.23 35.45 -14.38
C ALA A 215 10.57 36.13 -14.01
N ALA A 216 11.47 36.33 -14.98
CA ALA A 216 12.77 36.95 -14.79
C ALA A 216 12.77 38.49 -14.62
N LEU A 217 11.60 39.16 -14.68
CA LEU A 217 11.52 40.60 -14.48
C LEU A 217 11.88 40.99 -13.04
N GLU A 218 12.86 41.88 -12.88
CA GLU A 218 13.26 42.42 -11.57
C GLU A 218 12.19 43.32 -10.94
N HIS A 219 11.43 44.04 -11.78
CA HIS A 219 10.43 45.03 -11.38
C HIS A 219 9.12 44.83 -12.14
N PRO A 220 8.32 43.80 -11.80
CA PRO A 220 7.05 43.55 -12.45
C PRO A 220 6.01 44.63 -12.17
N THR A 221 5.10 44.83 -13.11
CA THR A 221 4.01 45.82 -13.06
C THR A 221 2.63 45.14 -13.07
N LYS A 222 1.57 45.94 -12.88
CA LYS A 222 0.18 45.43 -13.01
C LYS A 222 -0.12 44.89 -14.42
N ASP A 223 0.52 45.46 -15.44
CA ASP A 223 0.35 45.00 -16.82
C ASP A 223 1.04 43.64 -17.04
N ASP A 224 2.20 43.41 -16.41
CA ASP A 224 2.89 42.11 -16.43
C ASP A 224 2.07 41.02 -15.71
N ALA A 225 1.41 41.38 -14.61
CA ALA A 225 0.47 40.47 -13.95
C ALA A 225 -0.78 40.21 -14.81
N ALA A 226 -1.32 41.22 -15.50
CA ALA A 226 -2.41 41.02 -16.44
C ALA A 226 -2.00 40.09 -17.59
N LEU A 227 -0.78 40.25 -18.12
CA LEU A 227 -0.19 39.38 -19.13
C LEU A 227 -0.12 37.92 -18.66
N LEU A 228 0.35 37.68 -17.42
CA LEU A 228 0.39 36.35 -16.82
C LEU A 228 -0.99 35.66 -16.84
N PHE A 229 -2.05 36.36 -16.42
CA PHE A 229 -3.39 35.77 -16.28
C PHE A 229 -4.17 35.67 -17.59
N GLN A 230 -3.92 36.56 -18.54
CA GLN A 230 -4.72 36.66 -19.78
C GLN A 230 -4.07 35.95 -20.96
N ASN A 231 -2.75 35.78 -20.95
CA ASN A 231 -2.00 35.35 -22.13
C ASN A 231 -1.16 34.09 -21.91
N PHE A 232 -1.23 33.48 -20.73
CA PHE A 232 -0.63 32.17 -20.51
C PHE A 232 -1.69 31.17 -20.08
N PRO A 233 -1.49 29.89 -20.43
CA PRO A 233 -2.29 28.82 -19.87
C PRO A 233 -2.38 28.89 -18.34
N GLN A 234 -3.57 28.65 -17.78
CA GLN A 234 -3.81 28.74 -16.33
C GLN A 234 -3.85 27.36 -15.66
N ASP A 235 -3.10 26.42 -16.21
CA ASP A 235 -2.94 25.05 -15.72
C ASP A 235 -1.86 24.94 -14.63
N GLU A 236 -1.73 23.74 -14.05
CA GLU A 236 -0.79 23.45 -12.97
C GLU A 236 0.68 23.59 -13.40
N LEU A 237 1.05 23.10 -14.59
CA LEU A 237 2.43 23.10 -15.09
C LEU A 237 2.92 24.52 -15.38
N THR A 238 2.09 25.34 -16.01
CA THR A 238 2.42 26.74 -16.27
C THR A 238 2.62 27.52 -14.96
N ARG A 239 1.74 27.30 -13.97
CA ARG A 239 1.89 27.92 -12.64
C ARG A 239 3.14 27.44 -11.93
N GLU A 240 3.40 26.12 -11.91
CA GLU A 240 4.59 25.56 -11.28
C GLU A 240 5.87 26.15 -11.86
N ARG A 241 5.95 26.21 -13.19
CA ARG A 241 7.09 26.78 -13.89
C ARG A 241 7.29 28.26 -13.59
N PHE A 242 6.23 29.05 -13.58
CA PHE A 242 6.32 30.48 -13.28
C PHE A 242 6.78 30.70 -11.82
N PHE A 243 6.06 30.11 -10.87
CA PHE A 243 6.32 30.34 -9.44
C PHE A 243 7.65 29.77 -8.98
N SER A 244 8.13 28.64 -9.51
CA SER A 244 9.43 28.05 -9.16
C SER A 244 10.62 28.95 -9.52
N GLN A 245 10.49 29.78 -10.55
CA GLN A 245 11.52 30.72 -11.00
C GLN A 245 11.57 32.01 -10.18
N LEU A 246 10.51 32.33 -9.43
CA LEU A 246 10.46 33.55 -8.63
C LEU A 246 11.37 33.45 -7.41
N THR A 247 12.33 34.38 -7.35
CA THR A 247 13.35 34.49 -6.29
C THR A 247 13.29 35.81 -5.52
N THR A 248 12.40 36.73 -5.88
CA THR A 248 12.25 38.05 -5.24
C THR A 248 10.79 38.30 -4.83
N PRO A 249 10.52 39.11 -3.77
CA PRO A 249 9.17 39.38 -3.31
C PRO A 249 8.39 40.38 -4.19
N ALA A 250 8.99 40.88 -5.28
CA ALA A 250 8.43 41.97 -6.09
C ALA A 250 7.06 41.62 -6.71
N TRP A 251 6.79 40.33 -6.92
CA TRP A 251 5.51 39.84 -7.43
C TRP A 251 4.40 39.74 -6.36
N LEU A 252 4.72 39.71 -5.06
CA LEU A 252 3.73 39.54 -3.98
C LEU A 252 2.54 40.53 -4.06
N PRO A 253 2.74 41.86 -4.21
CA PRO A 253 1.62 42.81 -4.25
C PRO A 253 0.75 42.70 -5.51
N LEU A 254 1.24 42.04 -6.56
CA LEU A 254 0.53 41.90 -7.85
C LEU A 254 -0.30 40.62 -7.93
N LEU A 255 0.05 39.61 -7.12
CA LEU A 255 -0.54 38.26 -7.18
C LEU A 255 -1.64 38.02 -6.12
N GLY A 256 -2.19 39.08 -5.53
CA GLY A 256 -3.21 38.97 -4.47
C GLY A 256 -4.42 38.11 -4.83
N LYS A 257 -4.84 38.11 -6.10
CA LYS A 257 -5.95 37.25 -6.59
C LYS A 257 -5.60 35.77 -6.57
N VAL A 258 -4.34 35.39 -6.76
CA VAL A 258 -3.90 33.98 -6.71
C VAL A 258 -4.02 33.47 -5.28
N PHE A 259 -3.48 34.22 -4.32
CA PHE A 259 -3.47 33.83 -2.91
C PHE A 259 -4.87 33.79 -2.26
N ALA A 260 -5.87 34.43 -2.87
CA ALA A 260 -7.25 34.41 -2.42
C ALA A 260 -8.00 33.10 -2.77
N HIS A 261 -7.43 32.26 -3.65
CA HIS A 261 -8.07 31.04 -4.14
C HIS A 261 -7.10 29.84 -4.04
N PRO A 262 -6.74 29.40 -2.82
CA PRO A 262 -5.96 28.18 -2.64
C PRO A 262 -6.72 26.97 -3.20
N PRO A 263 -6.02 25.95 -3.73
CA PRO A 263 -6.66 24.69 -4.09
C PRO A 263 -7.21 24.01 -2.84
N THR A 264 -8.39 23.42 -2.97
CA THR A 264 -9.00 22.54 -1.96
C THR A 264 -8.68 21.08 -2.27
N ALA A 265 -8.86 20.19 -1.29
CA ALA A 265 -8.81 18.76 -1.53
C ALA A 265 -9.89 18.36 -2.53
N ALA A 266 -9.52 17.58 -3.55
CA ALA A 266 -10.46 17.03 -4.51
C ALA A 266 -10.81 15.60 -4.12
N VAL A 267 -12.08 15.37 -3.80
CA VAL A 267 -12.62 14.06 -3.41
C VAL A 267 -13.29 13.42 -4.61
N ASP A 268 -12.80 12.25 -5.00
CA ASP A 268 -13.41 11.37 -5.98
C ASP A 268 -14.20 10.30 -5.20
N GLU A 269 -15.51 10.50 -5.08
CA GLU A 269 -16.40 9.62 -4.32
C GLU A 269 -16.57 8.25 -4.99
N GLU A 270 -16.50 8.16 -6.32
CA GLU A 270 -16.63 6.90 -7.06
C GLU A 270 -15.37 6.04 -6.94
N ALA A 271 -14.18 6.66 -6.98
CA ALA A 271 -12.91 5.95 -6.82
C ALA A 271 -12.45 5.80 -5.36
N GLY A 272 -13.18 6.38 -4.40
CA GLY A 272 -12.81 6.41 -2.98
C GLY A 272 -11.45 7.09 -2.73
N ARG A 273 -11.07 8.08 -3.55
CA ARG A 273 -9.73 8.69 -3.54
C ARG A 273 -9.82 10.18 -3.21
N VAL A 274 -8.90 10.66 -2.37
CA VAL A 274 -8.69 12.10 -2.15
C VAL A 274 -7.37 12.52 -2.77
N THR A 275 -7.40 13.60 -3.54
CA THR A 275 -6.21 14.17 -4.19
C THR A 275 -5.96 15.57 -3.67
N PHE A 276 -4.70 15.87 -3.37
CA PHE A 276 -4.27 17.16 -2.86
C PHE A 276 -3.43 17.87 -3.93
N SER A 277 -3.97 18.81 -4.70
CA SER A 277 -3.15 19.46 -5.74
C SER A 277 -1.99 20.24 -5.12
N TYR A 278 -0.83 20.24 -5.79
CA TYR A 278 0.27 21.10 -5.37
C TYR A 278 -0.09 22.58 -5.63
N TRP A 279 0.39 23.49 -4.78
CA TRP A 279 0.14 24.92 -4.96
C TRP A 279 1.46 25.70 -5.05
N PRO A 280 2.00 25.91 -6.26
CA PRO A 280 3.28 26.60 -6.44
C PRO A 280 3.33 28.00 -5.82
N ALA A 281 2.17 28.66 -5.67
CA ALA A 281 2.07 29.98 -5.07
C ALA A 281 2.38 29.97 -3.56
N SER A 282 1.95 28.95 -2.79
CA SER A 282 2.31 28.85 -1.37
C SER A 282 3.78 28.49 -1.18
N ALA A 283 4.34 27.63 -2.05
CA ALA A 283 5.78 27.35 -2.03
C ALA A 283 6.62 28.61 -2.34
N TYR A 284 6.14 29.49 -3.22
CA TYR A 284 6.74 30.81 -3.43
C TYR A 284 6.67 31.70 -2.17
N LEU A 285 5.53 31.73 -1.47
CA LEU A 285 5.42 32.42 -0.18
C LEU A 285 6.42 31.88 0.85
N ALA A 286 6.57 30.55 0.94
CA ALA A 286 7.53 29.90 1.83
C ALA A 286 8.97 30.37 1.55
N ARG A 287 9.39 30.39 0.28
CA ARG A 287 10.72 30.93 -0.08
C ARG A 287 10.88 32.41 0.24
N MET A 288 9.82 33.21 0.06
CA MET A 288 9.88 34.66 0.33
C MET A 288 9.79 35.01 1.82
N ALA A 289 9.41 34.08 2.68
CA ALA A 289 9.25 34.32 4.11
C ALA A 289 10.55 34.79 4.77
N ALA A 290 11.70 34.32 4.31
CA ALA A 290 13.02 34.75 4.79
C ALA A 290 13.42 36.16 4.30
N VAL A 291 12.85 36.63 3.19
CA VAL A 291 13.22 37.90 2.53
C VAL A 291 12.30 39.04 2.97
N ASP A 292 10.98 38.84 2.90
CA ASP A 292 9.97 39.79 3.41
C ASP A 292 8.92 39.06 4.26
N PRO A 293 9.23 38.77 5.54
CA PRO A 293 8.32 38.11 6.46
C PRO A 293 6.99 38.84 6.63
N THR A 294 7.00 40.17 6.55
CA THR A 294 5.82 40.98 6.87
C THR A 294 4.79 40.91 5.76
N ALA A 295 5.22 41.07 4.51
CA ALA A 295 4.33 40.92 3.35
C ALA A 295 3.79 39.49 3.25
N VAL A 296 4.66 38.48 3.44
CA VAL A 296 4.27 37.07 3.39
C VAL A 296 3.22 36.74 4.45
N LEU A 297 3.41 37.16 5.70
CA LEU A 297 2.44 36.86 6.77
C LEU A 297 1.09 37.55 6.58
N GLN A 298 1.05 38.75 6.00
CA GLN A 298 -0.22 39.40 5.66
C GLN A 298 -1.04 38.60 4.65
N ILE A 299 -0.37 37.86 3.77
CA ILE A 299 -0.99 36.98 2.78
C ILE A 299 -1.32 35.63 3.42
N ALA A 300 -0.33 34.97 4.03
CA ALA A 300 -0.45 33.63 4.61
C ALA A 300 -1.52 33.56 5.70
N ALA A 301 -1.67 34.60 6.52
CA ALA A 301 -2.72 34.71 7.53
C ALA A 301 -4.14 34.93 6.97
N ARG A 302 -4.35 34.86 5.64
CA ARG A 302 -5.67 34.90 4.99
C ARG A 302 -5.96 33.64 4.18
N ILE A 303 -5.01 32.72 4.07
CA ILE A 303 -5.17 31.48 3.32
C ILE A 303 -6.05 30.53 4.15
N GLU A 304 -7.14 30.06 3.55
CA GLU A 304 -8.06 29.08 4.13
C GLU A 304 -8.20 27.92 3.16
N THR A 305 -7.84 26.72 3.60
CA THR A 305 -7.83 25.52 2.77
C THR A 305 -7.83 24.28 3.67
N ASP A 306 -8.28 23.15 3.13
CA ASP A 306 -8.22 21.79 3.67
C ASP A 306 -7.07 20.97 3.06
N ASN A 307 -6.28 21.56 2.16
CA ASN A 307 -5.20 20.89 1.46
C ASN A 307 -3.92 20.82 2.34
N PRO A 308 -3.48 19.63 2.78
CA PRO A 308 -2.34 19.47 3.68
C PRO A 308 -1.00 19.86 3.05
N ARG A 309 -0.88 19.88 1.71
CA ARG A 309 0.32 20.38 1.03
C ARG A 309 0.49 21.88 1.23
N VAL A 310 -0.61 22.62 1.19
CA VAL A 310 -0.60 24.07 1.48
C VAL A 310 -0.33 24.32 2.96
N HIS A 311 -0.89 23.51 3.86
CA HIS A 311 -0.58 23.63 5.28
C HIS A 311 0.90 23.40 5.57
N LEU A 312 1.54 22.44 4.91
CA LEU A 312 2.99 22.24 5.00
C LEU A 312 3.77 23.50 4.61
N ASP A 313 3.44 24.14 3.48
CA ASP A 313 4.06 25.42 3.10
C ASP A 313 3.81 26.52 4.15
N LEU A 314 2.64 26.55 4.80
CA LEU A 314 2.36 27.49 5.89
C LEU A 314 3.22 27.21 7.14
N VAL A 315 3.50 25.94 7.44
CA VAL A 315 4.45 25.55 8.51
C VAL A 315 5.86 25.99 8.15
N GLU A 316 6.30 25.78 6.91
CA GLU A 316 7.61 26.25 6.43
C GLU A 316 7.78 27.76 6.58
N ILE A 317 6.73 28.53 6.26
CA ILE A 317 6.69 29.97 6.52
C ILE A 317 6.84 30.25 8.02
N ALA A 318 6.06 29.56 8.87
CA ALA A 318 6.04 29.78 10.32
C ALA A 318 7.40 29.48 10.97
N VAL A 319 8.09 28.41 10.54
CA VAL A 319 9.43 28.04 11.01
C VAL A 319 10.48 29.06 10.56
N SER A 320 10.31 29.65 9.38
CA SER A 320 11.28 30.59 8.78
C SER A 320 11.21 32.02 9.31
N VAL A 321 10.12 32.40 10.00
CA VAL A 321 9.93 33.76 10.54
C VAL A 321 10.17 33.80 12.06
N PRO A 322 10.46 34.97 12.67
CA PRO A 322 10.59 35.08 14.12
C PRO A 322 9.35 34.55 14.86
N ALA A 323 9.52 33.82 15.96
CA ALA A 323 8.43 33.14 16.68
C ALA A 323 7.24 34.06 17.02
N LYS A 324 7.50 35.30 17.45
CA LYS A 324 6.47 36.32 17.71
C LYS A 324 5.53 36.59 16.53
N LYS A 325 6.04 36.42 15.32
CA LYS A 325 5.28 36.53 14.08
C LYS A 325 4.64 35.20 13.67
N ALA A 326 5.32 34.07 13.90
CA ALA A 326 4.83 32.73 13.60
C ALA A 326 3.50 32.41 14.31
N VAL A 327 3.31 32.91 15.54
CA VAL A 327 2.05 32.74 16.31
C VAL A 327 0.81 33.22 15.55
N GLN A 328 0.94 34.15 14.59
CA GLN A 328 -0.19 34.62 13.77
C GLN A 328 -0.79 33.52 12.87
N LEU A 329 0.00 32.49 12.54
CA LEU A 329 -0.42 31.35 11.73
C LEU A 329 -0.97 30.19 12.58
N LEU A 330 -0.71 30.21 13.89
CA LEU A 330 -1.00 29.08 14.78
C LEU A 330 -2.47 28.61 14.75
N PRO A 331 -3.50 29.48 14.72
CA PRO A 331 -4.89 29.01 14.65
C PRO A 331 -5.18 28.12 13.44
N ARG A 332 -4.54 28.41 12.28
CA ARG A 332 -4.68 27.63 11.05
C ARG A 332 -3.91 26.32 11.13
N LEU A 333 -2.69 26.38 11.64
CA LEU A 333 -1.84 25.19 11.77
C LEU A 333 -2.41 24.22 12.81
N LEU A 334 -3.03 24.70 13.88
CA LEU A 334 -3.77 23.86 14.81
C LEU A 334 -5.01 23.25 14.18
N ALA A 335 -5.74 23.99 13.34
CA ALA A 335 -6.87 23.45 12.58
C ALA A 335 -6.40 22.36 11.59
N ALA A 336 -5.25 22.56 10.94
CA ALA A 336 -4.62 21.58 10.05
C ALA A 336 -4.21 20.30 10.80
N VAL A 337 -3.49 20.43 11.92
CA VAL A 337 -3.10 19.29 12.78
C VAL A 337 -4.32 18.55 13.31
N ARG A 338 -5.41 19.27 13.60
CA ARG A 338 -6.68 18.68 14.05
C ARG A 338 -7.55 18.17 12.88
N GLY A 339 -7.14 18.40 11.63
CA GLY A 339 -7.84 17.97 10.43
C GLY A 339 -7.69 16.47 10.13
N PRO A 340 -8.33 15.97 9.07
CA PRO A 340 -8.29 14.56 8.67
C PRO A 340 -6.96 14.15 8.02
N TYR A 341 -6.16 15.10 7.53
CA TYR A 341 -4.91 14.83 6.81
C TYR A 341 -3.79 15.72 7.33
N ILE A 342 -2.60 15.14 7.53
CA ILE A 342 -1.38 15.85 7.91
C ILE A 342 -0.22 15.31 7.07
N LEU A 343 0.71 16.20 6.70
CA LEU A 343 1.94 15.86 5.98
C LEU A 343 3.14 16.41 6.73
N ALA A 344 4.22 15.64 6.77
CA ALA A 344 5.48 15.99 7.42
C ALA A 344 5.29 16.52 8.86
N PRO A 345 4.76 15.69 9.79
CA PRO A 345 4.49 16.09 11.16
C PRO A 345 5.75 16.56 11.92
N ASP A 346 6.92 16.10 11.53
CA ASP A 346 8.22 16.56 12.02
C ASP A 346 8.42 18.08 11.83
N ARG A 347 7.88 18.67 10.76
CA ARG A 347 7.95 20.12 10.51
C ARG A 347 7.05 20.91 11.45
N TYR A 348 5.91 20.34 11.86
CA TYR A 348 5.06 20.93 12.91
C TYR A 348 5.74 20.87 14.27
N ALA A 349 6.47 19.79 14.56
CA ALA A 349 7.29 19.70 15.76
C ALA A 349 8.46 20.68 15.75
N ASP A 350 9.10 20.92 14.60
CA ASP A 350 10.12 21.97 14.44
C ASP A 350 9.56 23.35 14.75
N LEU A 351 8.32 23.63 14.33
CA LEU A 351 7.62 24.86 14.70
C LEU A 351 7.36 24.93 16.22
N ALA A 352 6.94 23.85 16.85
CA ALA A 352 6.75 23.81 18.30
C ALA A 352 8.06 24.10 19.05
N VAL A 353 9.18 23.51 18.61
CA VAL A 353 10.53 23.77 19.14
C VAL A 353 10.93 25.24 18.93
N HIS A 354 10.71 25.80 17.75
CA HIS A 354 10.99 27.20 17.43
C HIS A 354 10.21 28.18 18.32
N LEU A 355 8.94 27.88 18.58
CA LEU A 355 8.09 28.65 19.51
C LEU A 355 8.59 28.52 20.96
N ALA A 356 8.99 27.31 21.37
CA ALA A 356 9.51 27.06 22.71
C ALA A 356 10.80 27.85 22.98
N GLY A 357 11.72 27.91 22.01
CA GLY A 357 12.99 28.64 22.14
C GLY A 357 12.87 30.17 22.20
N SER A 358 11.67 30.73 22.05
CA SER A 358 11.40 32.17 22.03
C SER A 358 10.34 32.61 23.06
N ASP A 359 10.24 31.92 24.19
CA ASP A 359 9.30 32.18 25.30
C ASP A 359 7.80 32.06 24.94
N HIS A 360 7.45 31.47 23.80
CA HIS A 360 6.05 31.20 23.40
C HIS A 360 5.61 29.80 23.87
N HIS A 361 5.83 29.50 25.14
CA HIS A 361 5.69 28.16 25.72
C HIS A 361 4.29 27.55 25.59
N ASP A 362 3.23 28.33 25.82
CA ASP A 362 1.86 27.82 25.75
C ASP A 362 1.48 27.41 24.32
N ALA A 363 1.91 28.21 23.34
CA ALA A 363 1.71 27.94 21.92
C ALA A 363 2.49 26.69 21.45
N ALA A 364 3.73 26.54 21.92
CA ALA A 364 4.55 25.36 21.64
C ALA A 364 3.91 24.07 22.19
N LEU A 365 3.46 24.12 23.46
CA LEU A 365 2.78 22.99 24.09
C LEU A 365 1.44 22.67 23.41
N GLU A 366 0.63 23.67 23.08
CA GLU A 366 -0.64 23.46 22.39
C GLU A 366 -0.44 22.75 21.04
N LEU A 367 0.54 23.20 20.24
CA LEU A 367 0.84 22.60 18.94
C LEU A 367 1.36 21.17 19.09
N MET A 368 2.33 20.96 19.98
CA MET A 368 2.92 19.63 20.17
C MET A 368 1.91 18.62 20.74
N CYS A 369 1.11 19.00 21.73
CA CYS A 369 0.08 18.12 22.27
C CYS A 369 -1.02 17.82 21.24
N ALA A 370 -1.41 18.79 20.40
CA ALA A 370 -2.36 18.54 19.32
C ALA A 370 -1.79 17.56 18.28
N LEU A 371 -0.49 17.62 18.01
CA LEU A 371 0.20 16.74 17.08
C LEU A 371 0.33 15.30 17.62
N LEU A 372 0.59 15.16 18.92
CA LEU A 372 0.74 13.87 19.60
C LEU A 372 -0.58 13.23 20.06
N ALA A 373 -1.70 13.92 19.86
CA ALA A 373 -3.01 13.45 20.29
C ALA A 373 -3.41 12.13 19.62
N THR A 374 -4.01 11.24 20.40
CA THR A 374 -4.61 9.99 19.93
C THR A 374 -6.13 10.09 19.88
N ASP A 375 -6.76 9.30 19.01
CA ASP A 375 -8.21 9.20 18.94
C ASP A 375 -8.81 8.38 20.11
N ALA A 376 -10.12 8.16 20.09
CA ALA A 376 -10.84 7.39 21.11
C ALA A 376 -10.43 5.90 21.20
N HIS A 377 -9.68 5.39 20.22
CA HIS A 377 -9.17 4.03 20.16
C HIS A 377 -7.67 3.95 20.48
N GLY A 378 -7.02 5.07 20.79
CA GLY A 378 -5.59 5.15 21.08
C GLY A 378 -4.73 5.23 19.82
N ASN A 379 -5.33 5.34 18.63
CA ASN A 379 -4.58 5.48 17.38
C ASN A 379 -4.10 6.91 17.23
N SER A 380 -2.83 7.09 16.89
CA SER A 380 -2.36 8.39 16.45
C SER A 380 -2.82 8.70 15.02
N ARG A 381 -2.95 9.98 14.72
CA ARG A 381 -3.25 10.48 13.37
C ARG A 381 -2.03 10.48 12.45
N ILE A 382 -0.84 10.43 13.02
CA ILE A 382 0.43 10.28 12.31
C ILE A 382 0.84 8.82 12.38
N GLY A 383 1.46 8.30 11.30
CA GLY A 383 1.87 6.90 11.25
C GLY A 383 2.87 6.56 12.36
N GLU A 384 2.91 5.31 12.83
CA GLU A 384 3.73 4.90 13.99
C GLU A 384 5.21 5.30 13.87
N TRP A 385 5.80 5.14 12.68
CA TRP A 385 7.17 5.57 12.40
C TRP A 385 7.34 7.09 12.51
N GLU A 386 6.42 7.86 11.91
CA GLU A 386 6.44 9.33 11.94
C GLU A 386 6.19 9.86 13.37
N TYR A 387 5.33 9.20 14.14
CA TYR A 387 5.09 9.50 15.56
C TYR A 387 6.39 9.40 16.35
N GLY A 388 7.07 8.26 16.23
CA GLY A 388 8.35 8.03 16.87
C GLY A 388 9.39 9.07 16.46
N HIS A 389 9.55 9.29 15.16
CA HIS A 389 10.49 10.28 14.63
C HIS A 389 10.21 11.70 15.13
N THR A 390 8.94 12.10 15.16
CA THR A 390 8.48 13.42 15.62
C THR A 390 8.80 13.63 17.10
N VAL A 391 8.47 12.65 17.94
CA VAL A 391 8.75 12.70 19.39
C VAL A 391 10.25 12.71 19.64
N ASP A 392 11.00 11.78 19.07
CA ASP A 392 12.44 11.62 19.30
C ASP A 392 13.23 12.89 18.92
N ARG A 393 12.86 13.51 17.78
CA ARG A 393 13.48 14.74 17.29
C ARG A 393 13.17 15.95 18.18
N ALA A 394 11.94 16.06 18.70
CA ALA A 394 11.50 17.22 19.48
C ALA A 394 11.81 17.10 20.98
N ASN A 395 11.96 15.90 21.53
CA ASN A 395 11.97 15.69 22.98
C ASN A 395 13.10 16.46 23.69
N THR A 396 14.33 16.38 23.18
CA THR A 396 15.50 17.05 23.76
C THR A 396 15.38 18.58 23.73
N PRO A 397 15.13 19.24 22.59
CA PRO A 397 15.00 20.69 22.56
C PRO A 397 13.77 21.18 23.35
N MET A 398 12.65 20.45 23.33
CA MET A 398 11.48 20.80 24.15
C MET A 398 11.79 20.71 25.65
N THR A 399 12.53 19.69 26.09
CA THR A 399 13.00 19.57 27.47
C THR A 399 13.87 20.76 27.87
N ALA A 400 14.82 21.15 27.02
CA ALA A 400 15.73 22.27 27.29
C ALA A 400 15.00 23.61 27.44
N HIS A 401 13.94 23.84 26.66
CA HIS A 401 13.19 25.10 26.68
C HIS A 401 12.05 25.14 27.70
N LEU A 402 11.35 24.02 27.91
CA LEU A 402 10.10 23.99 28.67
C LEU A 402 10.24 23.28 30.03
N GLY A 403 11.32 22.53 30.24
CA GLY A 403 11.61 21.86 31.49
C GLY A 403 10.49 20.94 31.98
N VAL A 404 10.14 21.09 33.26
CA VAL A 404 9.05 20.35 33.94
C VAL A 404 7.70 20.50 33.24
N ARG A 405 7.44 21.61 32.53
CA ARG A 405 6.19 21.80 31.79
C ARG A 405 6.04 20.81 30.64
N TRP A 406 7.14 20.43 29.99
CA TRP A 406 7.12 19.41 28.94
C TRP A 406 6.88 18.01 29.51
N ALA A 407 7.51 17.68 30.64
CA ALA A 407 7.23 16.43 31.36
C ALA A 407 5.73 16.31 31.72
N ALA A 408 5.11 17.40 32.21
CA ALA A 408 3.69 17.41 32.52
C ALA A 408 2.81 17.21 31.27
N ALA A 409 3.18 17.81 30.14
CA ALA A 409 2.48 17.64 28.87
C ALA A 409 2.57 16.19 28.35
N LEU A 410 3.75 15.56 28.46
CA LEU A 410 3.93 14.15 28.12
C LEU A 410 3.08 13.21 29.00
N VAL A 411 2.94 13.52 30.29
CA VAL A 411 2.05 12.78 31.20
C VAL A 411 0.59 12.88 30.74
N GLU A 412 0.14 14.07 30.32
CA GLU A 412 -1.22 14.28 29.83
C GLU A 412 -1.47 13.59 28.47
N CYS A 413 -0.51 13.61 27.55
CA CYS A 413 -0.60 12.84 26.31
C CYS A 413 -0.66 11.33 26.59
N LEU A 414 0.19 10.83 27.50
CA LEU A 414 0.19 9.42 27.88
C LEU A 414 -1.11 9.01 28.58
N ASP A 415 -1.65 9.86 29.45
CA ASP A 415 -2.95 9.64 30.10
C ASP A 415 -4.08 9.50 29.06
N GLN A 416 -4.12 10.37 28.04
CA GLN A 416 -5.11 10.28 26.97
C GLN A 416 -4.96 8.99 26.16
N THR A 417 -3.73 8.63 25.79
CA THR A 417 -3.45 7.38 25.05
C THR A 417 -3.85 6.15 25.85
N LEU A 418 -3.43 6.05 27.12
CA LEU A 418 -3.75 4.90 27.97
C LEU A 418 -5.24 4.76 28.24
N ASN A 419 -5.96 5.87 28.46
CA ASN A 419 -7.42 5.85 28.59
C ASN A 419 -8.11 5.31 27.33
N ALA A 420 -7.63 5.69 26.15
CA ALA A 420 -8.21 5.25 24.88
C ALA A 420 -7.91 3.77 24.57
N LEU A 421 -6.79 3.23 25.06
CA LEU A 421 -6.43 1.81 24.94
C LEU A 421 -7.18 0.90 25.93
N GLN A 422 -7.86 1.44 26.94
CA GLN A 422 -8.63 0.62 27.89
C GLN A 422 -9.84 -0.04 27.23
N ARG A 423 -10.09 -1.30 27.59
CA ARG A 423 -11.30 -2.01 27.15
C ARG A 423 -12.55 -1.41 27.81
N PRO A 424 -13.69 -1.30 27.09
CA PRO A 424 -14.94 -0.86 27.67
C PRO A 424 -15.31 -1.67 28.92
N GLY A 425 -15.49 -1.00 30.05
CA GLY A 425 -15.87 -1.60 31.33
C GLY A 425 -14.72 -1.94 32.28
N HIS A 426 -13.45 -1.76 31.89
CA HIS A 426 -12.35 -1.73 32.87
C HIS A 426 -12.33 -0.36 33.55
N THR A 427 -12.34 -0.35 34.89
CA THR A 427 -12.20 0.85 35.72
C THR A 427 -11.03 0.61 36.67
N GLY A 428 -9.84 1.06 36.28
CA GLY A 428 -8.63 0.86 37.08
C GLY A 428 -7.41 1.50 36.42
N SER A 429 -6.37 1.76 37.21
CA SER A 429 -5.12 2.36 36.72
C SER A 429 -4.08 1.35 36.24
N GLY A 430 -4.46 0.06 36.15
CA GLY A 430 -3.63 -1.00 35.59
C GLY A 430 -3.54 -0.88 34.07
N ASP A 431 -2.42 -0.38 33.57
CA ASP A 431 -2.14 -0.21 32.13
C ASP A 431 -1.44 -1.40 31.47
N ARG A 432 -1.04 -2.41 32.25
CA ARG A 432 -0.27 -3.57 31.80
C ARG A 432 1.12 -3.24 31.24
N SER A 433 1.71 -2.12 31.66
CA SER A 433 3.05 -1.72 31.23
C SER A 433 4.13 -2.73 31.57
N GLU A 434 3.92 -3.61 32.55
CA GLU A 434 4.79 -4.74 32.82
C GLU A 434 4.91 -5.72 31.64
N ILE A 435 3.98 -5.68 30.68
CA ILE A 435 3.96 -6.50 29.47
C ILE A 435 4.49 -5.73 28.26
N TRP A 436 3.96 -4.53 27.99
CA TRP A 436 4.30 -3.76 26.78
C TRP A 436 5.51 -2.83 26.95
N TYR A 437 5.97 -2.59 28.19
CA TYR A 437 7.21 -1.88 28.53
C TYR A 437 7.93 -2.56 29.71
N PRO A 438 8.44 -3.79 29.53
CA PRO A 438 8.87 -4.65 30.63
C PRO A 438 10.10 -4.13 31.39
N ALA A 439 10.93 -3.28 30.78
CA ALA A 439 12.17 -2.79 31.38
C ALA A 439 12.37 -1.27 31.18
N LEU A 440 12.37 -0.50 32.26
CA LEU A 440 12.57 0.96 32.21
C LEU A 440 14.03 1.40 32.04
N ASP A 441 15.00 0.52 32.33
CA ASP A 441 16.44 0.80 32.31
C ASP A 441 17.06 0.81 30.89
N ARG A 442 16.29 0.50 29.85
CA ARG A 442 16.74 0.41 28.46
C ARG A 442 15.63 0.73 27.47
N ASP A 443 16.00 0.97 26.22
CA ASP A 443 15.03 1.14 25.13
C ASP A 443 14.44 -0.21 24.71
N GLN A 444 13.18 -0.18 24.27
CA GLN A 444 12.46 -1.36 23.80
C GLN A 444 12.83 -1.66 22.33
N ASP A 445 13.26 -2.88 22.03
CA ASP A 445 13.63 -3.32 20.68
C ASP A 445 12.39 -3.79 19.90
N LEU A 446 11.50 -2.84 19.60
CA LEU A 446 10.30 -3.07 18.80
C LEU A 446 10.46 -2.37 17.45
N ALA A 447 10.19 -3.08 16.36
CA ALA A 447 10.27 -2.51 15.01
C ALA A 447 9.32 -1.32 14.82
N TYR A 448 8.12 -1.40 15.40
CA TYR A 448 7.09 -0.36 15.35
C TYR A 448 6.39 -0.24 16.71
N PRO A 449 6.95 0.52 17.66
CA PRO A 449 6.35 0.69 18.98
C PRO A 449 5.17 1.67 18.93
N GLY A 450 4.09 1.33 19.64
CA GLY A 450 2.90 2.17 19.80
C GLY A 450 3.18 3.51 20.51
N ALA A 451 2.20 4.41 20.48
CA ALA A 451 2.31 5.75 21.06
C ALA A 451 2.63 5.71 22.57
N GLU A 452 2.05 4.77 23.31
CA GLU A 452 2.29 4.54 24.74
C GLU A 452 3.75 4.22 25.06
N VAL A 453 4.42 3.44 24.19
CA VAL A 453 5.84 3.12 24.33
C VAL A 453 6.69 4.37 24.04
N ARG A 454 6.41 5.09 22.95
CA ARG A 454 7.14 6.31 22.55
C ARG A 454 7.03 7.42 23.60
N LEU A 455 5.82 7.68 24.09
CA LEU A 455 5.56 8.69 25.14
C LEU A 455 6.23 8.30 26.46
N THR A 456 6.20 7.02 26.85
CA THR A 456 6.89 6.53 28.05
C THR A 456 8.40 6.73 27.95
N THR A 457 9.02 6.37 26.82
CA THR A 457 10.45 6.60 26.56
C THR A 457 10.79 8.09 26.60
N ALA A 458 9.99 8.94 25.94
CA ALA A 458 10.20 10.38 25.92
C ALA A 458 10.10 11.00 27.31
N LEU A 459 9.12 10.58 28.11
CA LEU A 459 8.92 11.03 29.49
C LEU A 459 10.07 10.59 30.41
N ARG A 460 10.51 9.33 30.31
CA ARG A 460 11.68 8.82 31.04
C ARG A 460 12.93 9.64 30.72
N ASN A 461 13.19 9.87 29.43
CA ASN A 461 14.37 10.60 28.97
C ASN A 461 14.31 12.09 29.39
N THR A 462 13.12 12.70 29.33
CA THR A 462 12.87 14.06 29.84
C THR A 462 13.17 14.13 31.34
N ALA A 463 12.56 13.26 32.15
CA ALA A 463 12.77 13.22 33.60
C ALA A 463 14.25 13.03 33.98
N THR A 464 14.94 12.11 33.30
CA THR A 464 16.37 11.84 33.51
C THR A 464 17.23 13.07 33.17
N ALA A 465 16.95 13.75 32.05
CA ALA A 465 17.66 14.96 31.66
C ALA A 465 17.43 16.10 32.66
N LEU A 466 16.19 16.31 33.12
CA LEU A 466 15.86 17.35 34.09
C LEU A 466 16.67 17.22 35.40
N LEU A 467 16.81 15.98 35.88
CA LEU A 467 17.58 15.68 37.10
C LEU A 467 19.09 15.78 36.86
N SER A 468 19.58 15.28 35.72
CA SER A 468 21.02 15.27 35.38
C SER A 468 21.56 16.68 35.16
N ASP A 469 20.77 17.55 34.52
CA ASP A 469 21.14 18.94 34.25
C ASP A 469 20.88 19.87 35.44
N GLY A 470 20.24 19.37 36.51
CA GLY A 470 19.88 20.16 37.70
C GLY A 470 18.81 21.21 37.45
N THR A 471 18.02 21.08 36.38
CA THR A 471 16.94 22.01 36.02
C THR A 471 15.66 21.77 36.83
N ALA A 472 15.50 20.57 37.39
CA ALA A 472 14.48 20.24 38.37
C ALA A 472 15.09 19.33 39.46
N ASN A 473 14.51 19.35 40.65
CA ASN A 473 14.88 18.39 41.71
C ASN A 473 13.99 17.13 41.65
N LEU A 474 14.43 16.08 42.37
CA LEU A 474 13.73 14.79 42.38
C LEU A 474 12.28 14.90 42.86
N ALA A 475 11.98 15.76 43.84
CA ALA A 475 10.62 15.93 44.33
C ALA A 475 9.70 16.57 43.28
N GLU A 476 10.20 17.52 42.48
CA GLU A 476 9.45 18.15 41.38
C GLU A 476 9.11 17.14 40.28
N VAL A 477 10.08 16.32 39.87
CA VAL A 477 9.85 15.28 38.85
C VAL A 477 8.85 14.23 39.35
N LEU A 478 9.00 13.76 40.59
CA LEU A 478 8.05 12.80 41.17
C LEU A 478 6.65 13.39 41.33
N ALA A 479 6.52 14.68 41.63
CA ALA A 479 5.23 15.36 41.70
C ALA A 479 4.51 15.37 40.35
N VAL A 480 5.24 15.57 39.24
CA VAL A 480 4.67 15.49 37.89
C VAL A 480 4.23 14.06 37.56
N LEU A 481 5.04 13.05 37.87
CA LEU A 481 4.68 11.65 37.61
C LEU A 481 3.52 11.16 38.50
N GLN A 482 3.25 11.85 39.62
CA GLN A 482 2.18 11.52 40.55
C GLN A 482 0.82 12.15 40.19
N THR A 483 0.75 13.02 39.16
CA THR A 483 -0.52 13.68 38.78
C THR A 483 -1.57 12.70 38.28
N ARG A 484 -1.16 11.53 37.75
CA ARG A 484 -2.04 10.49 37.21
C ARG A 484 -1.72 9.13 37.85
N PRO A 485 -2.71 8.23 38.02
CA PRO A 485 -2.56 7.02 38.83
C PRO A 485 -1.98 5.80 38.08
N TRP A 486 -1.62 5.94 36.80
CA TRP A 486 -1.19 4.85 35.92
C TRP A 486 -0.02 4.05 36.49
N THR A 487 -0.06 2.72 36.32
CA THR A 487 1.01 1.81 36.75
C THR A 487 2.35 2.21 36.14
N VAL A 488 2.42 2.54 34.85
CA VAL A 488 3.67 2.96 34.17
C VAL A 488 4.28 4.21 34.82
N LEU A 489 3.47 5.17 35.27
CA LEU A 489 3.95 6.38 35.93
C LEU A 489 4.46 6.08 37.34
N ARG A 490 3.79 5.16 38.06
CA ARG A 490 4.26 4.66 39.36
C ARG A 490 5.58 3.90 39.22
N ARG A 491 5.74 3.09 38.17
CA ARG A 491 7.01 2.41 37.82
C ARG A 491 8.11 3.42 37.51
N LEU A 492 7.83 4.44 36.69
CA LEU A 492 8.76 5.53 36.41
C LEU A 492 9.20 6.27 37.68
N ARG A 493 8.31 6.47 38.66
CA ARG A 493 8.69 7.07 39.97
C ARG A 493 9.71 6.21 40.71
N LEU A 494 9.48 4.90 40.82
CA LEU A 494 10.43 3.98 41.44
C LEU A 494 11.76 3.92 40.67
N HIS A 495 11.69 3.94 39.34
CA HIS A 495 12.89 4.01 38.50
C HIS A 495 13.69 5.30 38.72
N MET A 496 13.04 6.47 38.81
CA MET A 496 13.72 7.74 39.12
C MET A 496 14.34 7.72 40.52
N LEU A 497 13.67 7.13 41.51
CA LEU A 497 14.22 6.95 42.87
C LEU A 497 15.46 6.05 42.86
N ASP A 498 15.42 4.94 42.13
CA ASP A 498 16.56 4.00 42.04
C ASP A 498 17.78 4.65 41.38
N ARG A 499 17.58 5.42 40.31
CA ARG A 499 18.67 6.07 39.57
C ARG A 499 19.24 7.31 40.27
N HIS A 500 18.49 7.94 41.18
CA HIS A 500 18.85 9.21 41.83
C HIS A 500 18.74 9.17 43.36
N ALA A 501 18.95 8.01 43.98
CA ALA A 501 18.76 7.79 45.42
C ALA A 501 19.60 8.72 46.32
N GLU A 502 20.80 9.13 45.88
CA GLU A 502 21.68 10.06 46.63
C GLU A 502 20.98 11.40 46.92
N ALA A 503 20.11 11.86 46.03
CA ALA A 503 19.37 13.11 46.17
C ALA A 503 18.05 12.96 46.97
N GLY A 504 17.67 11.74 47.36
CA GLY A 504 16.32 11.43 47.83
C GLY A 504 16.21 10.30 48.86
N GLY A 505 17.20 10.10 49.73
CA GLY A 505 17.23 8.96 50.67
C GLY A 505 15.97 8.77 51.52
N ALA A 506 15.31 9.85 51.97
CA ALA A 506 14.03 9.77 52.68
C ALA A 506 12.90 9.25 51.79
N LEU A 507 12.85 9.65 50.52
CA LEU A 507 11.84 9.20 49.55
C LEU A 507 12.05 7.73 49.17
N VAL A 508 13.29 7.26 49.14
CA VAL A 508 13.62 5.82 48.98
C VAL A 508 13.13 5.02 50.18
N ALA A 509 13.36 5.51 51.40
CA ALA A 509 12.85 4.88 52.62
C ALA A 509 11.32 4.79 52.62
N ASP A 510 10.63 5.87 52.24
CA ASP A 510 9.16 5.90 52.15
C ASP A 510 8.64 4.89 51.11
N ALA A 511 9.27 4.81 49.93
CA ALA A 511 8.86 3.89 48.86
C ALA A 511 9.09 2.41 49.22
N LEU A 512 10.19 2.08 49.92
CA LEU A 512 10.51 0.71 50.32
C LEU A 512 9.67 0.24 51.53
N THR A 513 9.19 1.16 52.37
CA THR A 513 8.35 0.83 53.54
C THR A 513 6.85 0.86 53.25
N ASP A 514 6.42 1.42 52.12
CA ASP A 514 5.01 1.40 51.71
C ASP A 514 4.55 -0.01 51.32
N GLN A 515 3.66 -0.58 52.14
CA GLN A 515 3.08 -1.90 51.93
C GLN A 515 2.34 -2.01 50.59
N ALA A 516 1.66 -0.94 50.16
CA ALA A 516 0.89 -0.97 48.92
C ALA A 516 1.82 -1.07 47.70
N THR A 517 2.94 -0.34 47.71
CA THR A 517 3.96 -0.43 46.66
C THR A 517 4.68 -1.78 46.70
N ALA A 518 5.06 -2.28 47.88
CA ALA A 518 5.76 -3.56 48.01
C ALA A 518 4.90 -4.76 47.57
N ALA A 519 3.58 -4.69 47.76
CA ALA A 519 2.62 -5.75 47.40
C ALA A 519 2.10 -5.67 45.95
N ASP A 520 2.32 -4.57 45.23
CA ASP A 520 1.78 -4.38 43.87
C ASP A 520 2.62 -5.13 42.82
N GLU A 521 2.03 -6.14 42.18
CA GLU A 521 2.69 -6.93 41.12
C GLU A 521 3.12 -6.09 39.93
N GLY A 522 2.35 -5.05 39.58
CA GLY A 522 2.67 -4.16 38.47
C GLY A 522 3.92 -3.30 38.74
N LEU A 523 4.37 -3.22 39.99
CA LEU A 523 5.56 -2.46 40.41
C LEU A 523 6.73 -3.36 40.83
N GLU A 524 6.57 -4.67 40.74
CA GLU A 524 7.46 -5.63 41.38
C GLU A 524 8.91 -5.47 40.94
N ARG A 525 9.16 -5.36 39.63
CA ARG A 525 10.51 -5.24 39.09
C ARG A 525 11.22 -4.00 39.63
N GLU A 526 10.58 -2.83 39.52
CA GLU A 526 11.16 -1.57 39.94
C GLU A 526 11.36 -1.49 41.46
N TRP A 527 10.46 -2.11 42.24
CA TRP A 527 10.63 -2.22 43.69
C TRP A 527 11.81 -3.13 44.06
N LEU A 528 11.96 -4.29 43.40
CA LEU A 528 13.07 -5.22 43.64
C LEU A 528 14.43 -4.58 43.30
N LEU A 529 14.51 -3.82 42.20
CA LEU A 529 15.70 -3.07 41.83
C LEU A 529 16.05 -2.00 42.89
N LEU A 530 15.06 -1.21 43.31
CA LEU A 530 15.24 -0.20 44.35
C LEU A 530 15.73 -0.83 45.67
N ALA A 531 15.14 -1.97 46.07
CA ALA A 531 15.53 -2.70 47.27
C ALA A 531 16.96 -3.25 47.16
N ARG A 532 17.28 -3.94 46.05
CA ARG A 532 18.61 -4.50 45.76
C ARG A 532 19.70 -3.46 45.84
N ASN A 533 19.46 -2.29 45.26
CA ASN A 533 20.48 -1.27 45.10
C ASN A 533 20.64 -0.40 46.36
N HIS A 534 19.57 -0.17 47.15
CA HIS A 534 19.57 0.89 48.17
C HIS A 534 19.22 0.46 49.60
N ALA A 535 18.72 -0.77 49.84
CA ALA A 535 18.33 -1.19 51.19
C ALA A 535 19.48 -1.19 52.21
N VAL A 536 20.72 -1.39 51.75
CA VAL A 536 21.94 -1.35 52.60
C VAL A 536 22.22 0.05 53.14
N ALA A 537 21.77 1.12 52.48
CA ALA A 537 22.00 2.50 52.91
C ALA A 537 20.98 2.98 53.95
N LEU A 538 19.84 2.29 54.10
CA LEU A 538 18.78 2.65 55.05
C LEU A 538 19.24 2.52 56.51
N ASP A 539 18.65 3.25 57.45
CA ASP A 539 18.90 3.03 58.87
C ASP A 539 18.29 1.70 59.38
N THR A 540 18.72 1.26 60.55
CA THR A 540 18.30 -0.04 61.12
C THR A 540 16.79 -0.12 61.37
N ALA A 541 16.15 0.98 61.77
CA ALA A 541 14.72 1.01 62.04
C ALA A 541 13.92 0.87 60.74
N THR A 542 14.29 1.59 59.69
CA THR A 542 13.67 1.46 58.36
C THR A 542 13.89 0.08 57.77
N ARG A 543 15.10 -0.51 57.86
CA ARG A 543 15.34 -1.89 57.38
C ARG A 543 14.41 -2.89 58.05
N THR A 544 14.17 -2.72 59.35
CA THR A 544 13.26 -3.59 60.09
C THR A 544 11.81 -3.42 59.62
N GLN A 545 11.40 -2.20 59.25
CA GLN A 545 10.08 -1.95 58.66
C GLN A 545 9.93 -2.58 57.27
N VAL A 546 10.93 -2.43 56.40
CA VAL A 546 10.94 -3.07 55.06
C VAL A 546 10.84 -4.59 55.20
N LEU A 547 11.62 -5.18 56.10
CA LEU A 547 11.60 -6.62 56.34
C LEU A 547 10.25 -7.08 56.92
N ALA A 548 9.68 -6.34 57.86
CA ALA A 548 8.35 -6.64 58.41
C ALA A 548 7.24 -6.56 57.34
N ALA A 549 7.35 -5.64 56.38
CA ALA A 549 6.45 -5.53 55.23
C ALA A 549 6.52 -6.77 54.31
N VAL A 550 7.72 -7.31 54.09
CA VAL A 550 7.93 -8.56 53.32
C VAL A 550 7.49 -9.79 54.12
N ASP A 551 7.74 -9.83 55.43
CA ASP A 551 7.32 -10.94 56.28
C ASP A 551 5.78 -11.07 56.33
N ALA A 552 5.07 -9.93 56.37
CA ALA A 552 3.61 -9.86 56.31
C ALA A 552 3.01 -10.50 55.03
N GLY A 553 3.78 -10.52 53.93
CA GLY A 553 3.39 -11.16 52.68
C GLY A 553 2.51 -10.30 51.75
N PRO A 554 2.13 -10.85 50.59
CA PRO A 554 1.25 -10.22 49.61
C PRO A 554 -0.22 -10.21 50.07
N ASP A 555 -1.08 -9.48 49.34
CA ASP A 555 -2.53 -9.52 49.52
C ASP A 555 -3.14 -10.81 48.92
N ALA A 556 -2.98 -11.91 49.63
CA ALA A 556 -3.44 -13.25 49.22
C ALA A 556 -4.98 -13.33 49.06
N GLU A 557 -5.74 -12.50 49.78
CA GLU A 557 -7.21 -12.41 49.63
C GLU A 557 -7.59 -11.76 48.30
N ARG A 558 -6.89 -10.69 47.91
CA ARG A 558 -7.05 -10.07 46.58
C ARG A 558 -6.70 -11.07 45.48
N TRP A 559 -5.57 -11.76 45.56
CA TRP A 559 -5.20 -12.79 44.58
C TRP A 559 -6.26 -13.86 44.43
N SER A 560 -6.82 -14.34 45.54
CA SER A 560 -7.90 -15.33 45.54
C SER A 560 -9.15 -14.81 44.84
N ARG A 561 -9.53 -13.55 45.07
CA ARG A 561 -10.68 -12.90 44.40
C ARG A 561 -10.45 -12.71 42.91
N GLU A 562 -9.29 -12.22 42.50
CA GLU A 562 -8.95 -11.99 41.09
C GLU A 562 -8.87 -13.33 40.32
N TYR A 563 -8.31 -14.38 40.94
CA TYR A 563 -8.30 -15.72 40.37
C TYR A 563 -9.72 -16.27 40.17
N GLN A 564 -10.59 -16.14 41.17
CA GLN A 564 -11.99 -16.54 41.08
C GLN A 564 -12.73 -15.78 39.97
N GLN A 565 -12.50 -14.47 39.83
CA GLN A 565 -13.13 -13.68 38.76
C GLN A 565 -12.64 -14.10 37.37
N ARG A 566 -11.35 -14.43 37.23
CA ARG A 566 -10.75 -14.75 35.92
C ARG A 566 -11.04 -16.17 35.46
N TYR A 567 -11.01 -17.14 36.37
CA TYR A 567 -11.12 -18.56 36.05
C TYR A 567 -12.43 -19.19 36.51
N ASN A 568 -13.31 -18.41 37.15
CA ASN A 568 -14.59 -18.87 37.72
C ASN A 568 -14.44 -20.08 38.66
N THR A 569 -13.30 -20.19 39.35
CA THR A 569 -13.00 -21.28 40.29
C THR A 569 -12.10 -20.79 41.41
N THR A 570 -12.15 -21.45 42.58
CA THR A 570 -11.37 -21.06 43.74
C THR A 570 -9.92 -21.53 43.57
N ILE A 571 -8.97 -20.69 43.96
CA ILE A 571 -7.56 -21.06 43.91
C ILE A 571 -7.28 -22.19 44.92
N ASP A 572 -6.52 -23.18 44.48
CA ASP A 572 -6.02 -24.23 45.34
C ASP A 572 -5.13 -23.63 46.47
N PRO A 573 -5.35 -23.97 47.75
CA PRO A 573 -4.51 -23.51 48.85
C PRO A 573 -3.01 -23.80 48.67
N GLU A 574 -2.64 -24.94 48.08
CA GLU A 574 -1.21 -25.25 47.82
C GLU A 574 -0.63 -24.32 46.76
N LYS A 575 -1.43 -23.98 45.75
CA LYS A 575 -1.06 -23.02 44.70
C LYS A 575 -0.92 -21.61 45.26
N LEU A 576 -1.84 -21.16 46.11
CA LEU A 576 -1.75 -19.85 46.77
C LEU A 576 -0.53 -19.76 47.69
N THR A 577 -0.20 -20.86 48.39
CA THR A 577 1.02 -20.96 49.20
C THR A 577 2.26 -20.82 48.33
N THR A 578 2.31 -21.53 47.20
CA THR A 578 3.42 -21.45 46.23
C THR A 578 3.62 -20.03 45.72
N TRP A 579 2.55 -19.31 45.37
CA TRP A 579 2.65 -17.91 44.91
C TRP A 579 3.20 -16.98 45.99
N THR A 580 2.73 -17.16 47.22
CA THR A 580 3.19 -16.39 48.39
C THR A 580 4.67 -16.64 48.66
N ASP A 581 5.12 -17.90 48.53
CA ASP A 581 6.51 -18.30 48.72
C ASP A 581 7.44 -17.76 47.64
N LEU A 582 7.03 -17.79 46.36
CA LEU A 582 7.78 -17.20 45.25
C LEU A 582 7.93 -15.67 45.41
N TRP A 583 6.83 -14.99 45.76
CA TRP A 583 6.81 -13.56 46.04
C TRP A 583 7.79 -13.18 47.16
N ARG A 584 7.86 -14.01 48.22
CA ARG A 584 8.76 -13.81 49.36
C ARG A 584 10.20 -14.12 48.99
N ARG A 585 10.44 -15.20 48.23
CA ARG A 585 11.76 -15.58 47.71
C ARG A 585 12.41 -14.43 46.94
N ASP A 586 11.67 -13.85 46.01
CA ASP A 586 12.20 -12.80 45.12
C ASP A 586 12.56 -11.54 45.93
N ARG A 587 11.72 -11.15 46.90
CA ARG A 587 11.97 -9.98 47.77
C ARG A 587 13.10 -10.21 48.77
N TYR A 588 13.19 -11.38 49.39
CA TYR A 588 14.33 -11.73 50.23
C TYR A 588 15.63 -11.78 49.43
N THR A 589 15.60 -12.26 48.18
CA THR A 589 16.79 -12.24 47.32
C THR A 589 17.26 -10.81 47.06
N ALA A 590 16.35 -9.88 46.74
CA ALA A 590 16.70 -8.47 46.60
C ALA A 590 17.22 -7.83 47.91
N LEU A 591 16.80 -8.33 49.08
CA LEU A 591 17.19 -7.82 50.39
C LEU A 591 18.31 -8.62 51.07
N GLU A 592 18.94 -9.58 50.38
CA GLU A 592 19.91 -10.53 50.95
C GLU A 592 20.95 -9.88 51.91
N PRO A 593 21.57 -8.73 51.58
CA PRO A 593 22.58 -8.12 52.44
C PRO A 593 22.07 -7.65 53.81
N VAL A 594 20.76 -7.40 53.94
CA VAL A 594 20.14 -6.84 55.17
C VAL A 594 19.28 -7.84 55.93
N LEU A 595 19.13 -9.09 55.45
CA LEU A 595 18.33 -10.12 56.10
C LEU A 595 18.85 -10.51 57.50
N SER A 596 17.92 -10.89 58.38
CA SER A 596 18.25 -11.56 59.64
C SER A 596 18.74 -13.01 59.41
N ALA A 597 19.30 -13.65 60.43
CA ALA A 597 19.72 -15.05 60.34
C ALA A 597 18.53 -16.00 60.05
N GLU A 598 17.36 -15.70 60.61
CA GLU A 598 16.13 -16.44 60.37
C GLU A 598 15.66 -16.29 58.92
N GLN A 599 15.65 -15.07 58.39
CA GLN A 599 15.23 -14.79 57.01
C GLN A 599 16.19 -15.36 55.98
N ARG A 600 17.51 -15.37 56.23
CA ARG A 600 18.47 -16.07 55.35
C ARG A 600 18.21 -17.57 55.30
N THR A 601 17.82 -18.17 56.43
CA THR A 601 17.45 -19.58 56.48
C THR A 601 16.17 -19.81 55.66
N SER A 602 15.17 -18.94 55.80
CA SER A 602 13.94 -18.99 55.00
C SER A 602 14.20 -18.82 53.50
N LEU A 603 15.06 -17.87 53.10
CA LEU A 603 15.45 -17.70 51.70
C LEU A 603 16.15 -18.95 51.16
N SER A 604 17.07 -19.56 51.91
CA SER A 604 17.76 -20.78 51.49
C SER A 604 16.79 -21.95 51.29
N ASP A 605 15.77 -22.08 52.14
CA ASP A 605 14.71 -23.09 52.01
C ASP A 605 13.83 -22.82 50.77
N LEU A 606 13.41 -21.57 50.57
CA LEU A 606 12.62 -21.17 49.40
C LEU A 606 13.37 -21.40 48.09
N VAL A 607 14.66 -21.06 48.03
CA VAL A 607 15.52 -21.32 46.86
C VAL A 607 15.72 -22.83 46.65
N GLY A 608 15.87 -23.60 47.73
CA GLY A 608 15.97 -25.06 47.64
C GLY A 608 14.69 -25.72 47.10
N ARG A 609 13.52 -25.17 47.44
CA ARG A 609 12.21 -25.69 47.00
C ARG A 609 11.81 -25.25 45.59
N TYR A 610 12.08 -23.99 45.23
CA TYR A 610 11.53 -23.35 44.04
C TYR A 610 12.59 -22.84 43.04
N GLY A 611 13.87 -23.13 43.28
CA GLY A 611 14.97 -22.60 42.47
C GLY A 611 15.30 -21.14 42.77
N ALA A 612 16.31 -20.61 42.09
CA ALA A 612 16.79 -19.24 42.27
C ALA A 612 15.73 -18.19 41.88
N ALA A 613 15.79 -17.01 42.49
CA ALA A 613 14.97 -15.89 42.05
C ALA A 613 15.34 -15.46 40.63
N ARG A 614 14.37 -14.81 39.96
CA ARG A 614 14.52 -14.30 38.60
C ARG A 614 15.72 -13.36 38.50
N ASP A 615 16.45 -13.49 37.40
CA ASP A 615 17.57 -12.61 37.09
C ASP A 615 17.05 -11.24 36.66
N LEU A 616 17.19 -10.25 37.55
CA LEU A 616 16.73 -8.88 37.29
C LEU A 616 17.52 -8.18 36.18
N ASP A 617 18.69 -8.68 35.77
CA ASP A 617 19.51 -8.03 34.74
C ASP A 617 19.11 -8.43 33.31
N LYS A 618 18.31 -9.50 33.17
CA LYS A 618 17.72 -9.97 31.91
C LYS A 618 16.40 -9.24 31.58
N VAL A 619 16.13 -9.04 30.29
CA VAL A 619 14.88 -8.43 29.78
C VAL A 619 13.80 -9.50 29.68
N PRO A 620 12.59 -9.27 30.22
CA PRO A 620 11.44 -10.12 29.95
C PRO A 620 11.04 -10.05 28.46
N HIS A 621 10.82 -11.17 27.79
CA HIS A 621 10.38 -11.20 26.38
C HIS A 621 8.95 -10.67 26.25
N SER A 622 8.70 -9.73 25.31
CA SER A 622 7.36 -9.17 25.05
C SER A 622 6.52 -10.11 24.17
N GLY A 623 5.27 -10.43 24.56
CA GLY A 623 4.27 -10.95 23.60
C GLY A 623 3.27 -11.99 24.12
N MET A 624 3.48 -12.58 25.29
CA MET A 624 2.54 -13.46 25.99
C MET A 624 2.84 -13.31 27.49
N PRO A 625 1.97 -13.72 28.44
CA PRO A 625 2.41 -13.83 29.83
C PRO A 625 3.63 -14.75 29.84
N LEU A 626 4.82 -14.13 29.93
CA LEU A 626 6.16 -14.67 30.20
C LEU A 626 6.35 -16.16 29.85
N ILE A 627 6.01 -16.65 28.66
CA ILE A 627 6.38 -18.04 28.31
C ILE A 627 7.89 -18.01 28.05
N ASP A 628 8.67 -18.02 29.12
CA ASP A 628 10.10 -18.18 29.04
C ASP A 628 10.35 -19.56 28.42
N PRO A 629 11.14 -19.67 27.34
CA PRO A 629 11.80 -20.94 27.04
C PRO A 629 12.66 -21.31 28.27
N PRO A 630 12.86 -22.61 28.55
CA PRO A 630 13.52 -23.04 29.77
C PRO A 630 14.80 -22.26 30.02
N ALA A 631 14.84 -21.52 31.13
CA ALA A 631 16.01 -20.80 31.60
C ALA A 631 17.21 -21.74 31.85
N SER A 632 17.01 -23.06 31.76
CA SER A 632 18.02 -24.10 31.89
C SER A 632 18.48 -24.75 30.58
N GLU A 633 17.76 -24.65 29.44
CA GLU A 633 18.06 -25.47 28.24
C GLU A 633 17.83 -24.73 26.91
N THR A 634 18.89 -24.52 26.14
CA THR A 634 18.82 -24.01 24.76
C THR A 634 18.79 -25.14 23.73
N PRO A 635 18.36 -24.88 22.48
CA PRO A 635 18.46 -25.88 21.40
C PRO A 635 19.89 -26.40 21.20
N GLY A 636 20.88 -25.52 21.41
CA GLY A 636 22.30 -25.87 21.34
C GLY A 636 22.74 -26.83 22.46
N ASP A 637 22.22 -26.65 23.68
CA ASP A 637 22.56 -27.53 24.82
C ASP A 637 21.98 -28.93 24.61
N LEU A 638 20.72 -29.02 24.19
CA LEU A 638 20.08 -30.31 23.89
C LEU A 638 20.72 -31.03 22.70
N ALA A 639 21.14 -30.28 21.67
CA ALA A 639 21.83 -30.86 20.52
C ALA A 639 23.20 -31.49 20.88
N MET A 640 23.84 -31.07 21.97
CA MET A 640 25.11 -31.67 22.39
C MET A 640 24.95 -33.04 23.05
N LEU A 641 23.77 -33.34 23.61
CA LEU A 641 23.48 -34.59 24.31
C LEU A 641 23.53 -35.81 23.38
N ASP A 642 23.88 -36.97 23.93
CA ASP A 642 23.63 -38.22 23.20
C ASP A 642 22.14 -38.57 23.16
N THR A 643 21.76 -39.53 22.31
CA THR A 643 20.34 -39.84 22.09
C THR A 643 19.65 -40.36 23.36
N ALA A 644 20.34 -41.15 24.18
CA ALA A 644 19.76 -41.67 25.42
C ALA A 644 19.61 -40.56 26.45
N GLU A 645 20.59 -39.66 26.54
CA GLU A 645 20.57 -38.47 27.40
C GLU A 645 19.48 -37.49 26.97
N LEU A 646 19.32 -37.23 25.68
CA LEU A 646 18.28 -36.35 25.13
C LEU A 646 16.89 -36.88 25.42
N VAL A 647 16.65 -38.17 25.20
CA VAL A 647 15.37 -38.83 25.50
C VAL A 647 15.10 -38.83 27.00
N ALA A 648 16.08 -39.19 27.83
CA ALA A 648 15.93 -39.17 29.28
C ALA A 648 15.64 -37.75 29.80
N ARG A 649 16.27 -36.74 29.20
CA ARG A 649 16.02 -35.33 29.54
C ARG A 649 14.61 -34.90 29.16
N ALA A 650 14.17 -35.22 27.94
CA ALA A 650 12.80 -34.92 27.49
C ALA A 650 11.73 -35.67 28.27
N ALA A 651 11.98 -36.93 28.66
CA ALA A 651 11.05 -37.72 29.45
C ALA A 651 10.92 -37.22 30.90
N ALA A 652 12.02 -36.72 31.48
CA ALA A 652 12.06 -36.18 32.84
C ALA A 652 11.65 -34.71 32.93
N TRP A 653 11.46 -34.04 31.79
CA TRP A 653 11.11 -32.63 31.75
C TRP A 653 9.62 -32.45 32.05
N GLU A 654 9.32 -31.78 33.16
CA GLU A 654 7.97 -31.35 33.52
C GLU A 654 7.88 -29.82 33.46
N PRO A 655 6.77 -29.26 32.96
CA PRO A 655 6.59 -27.82 32.91
C PRO A 655 6.59 -27.25 34.34
N GLU A 656 7.45 -26.27 34.62
CA GLU A 656 7.41 -25.58 35.90
C GLU A 656 6.06 -24.86 36.07
N PRO A 657 5.32 -25.11 37.16
CA PRO A 657 4.05 -24.44 37.41
C PRO A 657 4.27 -22.94 37.67
N SER A 658 4.14 -22.10 36.64
CA SER A 658 4.11 -20.64 36.77
C SER A 658 2.82 -20.07 36.19
N ALA A 659 2.19 -19.18 36.96
CA ALA A 659 0.92 -18.54 36.64
C ALA A 659 1.04 -17.34 35.70
N PHE A 660 2.26 -16.83 35.52
CA PHE A 660 2.58 -15.71 34.64
C PHE A 660 3.63 -16.13 33.63
N GLY A 661 3.43 -17.30 33.02
CA GLY A 661 4.37 -17.82 32.05
C GLY A 661 5.55 -18.51 32.72
N GLY A 662 5.39 -19.81 32.89
CA GLY A 662 6.52 -20.71 33.00
C GLY A 662 6.73 -21.39 31.67
N THR A 663 7.82 -22.13 31.58
CA THR A 663 8.03 -23.08 30.52
C THR A 663 6.82 -24.00 30.41
N ASN A 664 6.12 -23.95 29.29
CA ASN A 664 5.07 -24.90 29.00
C ASN A 664 5.57 -25.95 28.00
N GLN A 665 4.84 -27.06 27.88
CA GLN A 665 5.21 -28.16 27.00
C GLN A 665 5.42 -27.71 25.54
N SER A 666 4.70 -26.68 25.07
CA SER A 666 4.84 -26.15 23.71
C SER A 666 6.19 -25.46 23.48
N ALA A 667 6.67 -24.68 24.46
CA ALA A 667 7.98 -24.04 24.38
C ALA A 667 9.12 -25.08 24.34
N TYR A 668 9.06 -26.10 25.21
CA TYR A 668 10.04 -27.19 25.20
C TYR A 668 9.98 -28.03 23.92
N SER A 669 8.77 -28.31 23.40
CA SER A 669 8.61 -29.00 22.11
C SER A 669 9.31 -28.27 20.95
N SER A 670 9.32 -26.93 20.93
CA SER A 670 10.08 -26.19 19.90
C SER A 670 11.58 -26.41 20.03
N VAL A 671 12.11 -26.31 21.25
CA VAL A 671 13.54 -26.50 21.56
C VAL A 671 13.99 -27.94 21.25
N LEU A 672 13.20 -28.93 21.64
CA LEU A 672 13.44 -30.35 21.35
C LEU A 672 13.43 -30.62 19.84
N ARG A 673 12.46 -30.07 19.10
CA ARG A 673 12.39 -30.21 17.64
C ARG A 673 13.65 -29.67 16.98
N GLU A 674 14.10 -28.47 17.36
CA GLU A 674 15.31 -27.85 16.82
C GLU A 674 16.58 -28.66 17.13
N ALA A 675 16.69 -29.20 18.35
CA ALA A 675 17.81 -30.07 18.73
C ALA A 675 17.86 -31.35 17.89
N VAL A 676 16.71 -32.02 17.72
CA VAL A 676 16.58 -33.21 16.87
C VAL A 676 16.87 -32.86 15.41
N THR A 677 16.42 -31.71 14.90
CA THR A 677 16.73 -31.26 13.53
C THR A 677 18.24 -31.04 13.33
N ALA A 678 18.90 -30.38 14.28
CA ALA A 678 20.33 -30.05 14.18
C ALA A 678 21.23 -31.30 14.18
N GLN A 679 20.84 -32.36 14.87
CA GLN A 679 21.62 -33.59 15.03
C GLN A 679 20.87 -34.84 14.54
N GLY A 680 19.99 -34.69 13.55
CA GLY A 680 19.06 -35.75 13.13
C GLY A 680 19.74 -37.05 12.71
N GLY A 681 20.87 -36.97 11.98
CA GLY A 681 21.63 -38.16 11.60
C GLY A 681 22.21 -38.95 12.79
N ARG A 682 22.59 -38.27 13.87
CA ARG A 682 23.04 -38.94 15.11
C ARG A 682 21.87 -39.63 15.79
N HIS A 683 20.77 -38.90 16.00
CA HIS A 683 19.63 -39.37 16.77
C HIS A 683 18.79 -40.43 16.04
N SER A 684 18.77 -40.43 14.71
CA SER A 684 18.00 -41.41 13.93
C SER A 684 18.47 -42.86 14.12
N ASN A 685 19.77 -43.08 14.42
CA ASN A 685 20.30 -44.43 14.68
C ASN A 685 19.63 -45.15 15.86
N GLN A 686 19.06 -44.37 16.79
CA GLN A 686 18.45 -44.86 18.01
C GLN A 686 17.04 -44.27 18.19
N ALA A 687 16.33 -44.01 17.08
CA ALA A 687 15.00 -43.38 17.09
C ALA A 687 13.98 -44.13 17.95
N GLN A 688 14.12 -45.45 18.11
CA GLN A 688 13.27 -46.27 18.98
C GLN A 688 13.26 -45.81 20.44
N LEU A 689 14.29 -45.10 20.91
CA LEU A 689 14.33 -44.56 22.28
C LEU A 689 13.28 -43.46 22.50
N PHE A 690 12.88 -42.74 21.45
CA PHE A 690 11.86 -41.68 21.55
C PHE A 690 10.44 -42.23 21.71
N ALA A 691 10.24 -43.54 21.51
CA ALA A 691 8.93 -44.19 21.50
C ALA A 691 8.16 -43.99 22.82
N ASP A 692 8.85 -43.88 23.96
CA ASP A 692 8.21 -43.74 25.28
C ASP A 692 7.95 -42.29 25.70
N LEU A 693 8.28 -41.30 24.86
CA LEU A 693 8.00 -39.90 25.16
C LEU A 693 6.50 -39.62 25.21
N VAL A 694 6.10 -38.62 26.00
CA VAL A 694 4.74 -38.06 25.96
C VAL A 694 4.44 -37.48 24.58
N ASP A 695 3.19 -37.56 24.15
CA ASP A 695 2.78 -37.26 22.77
C ASP A 695 3.30 -35.91 22.24
N THR A 696 3.23 -34.85 23.05
CA THR A 696 3.68 -33.50 22.68
C THR A 696 5.16 -33.46 22.29
N TYR A 697 6.00 -34.30 22.91
CA TYR A 697 7.45 -34.38 22.63
C TYR A 697 7.75 -35.39 21.53
N LEU A 698 6.95 -36.46 21.42
CA LEU A 698 7.05 -37.39 20.30
C LEU A 698 6.70 -36.71 18.97
N VAL A 699 5.66 -35.86 18.94
CA VAL A 699 5.31 -35.02 17.78
C VAL A 699 6.48 -34.10 17.40
N ALA A 700 7.10 -33.46 18.39
CA ALA A 700 8.26 -32.58 18.18
C ALA A 700 9.46 -33.35 17.61
N ALA A 701 9.76 -34.53 18.13
CA ALA A 701 10.85 -35.38 17.67
C ALA A 701 10.63 -35.87 16.22
N LEU A 702 9.44 -36.38 15.89
CA LEU A 702 9.10 -36.83 14.53
C LEU A 702 9.20 -35.68 13.50
N SER A 703 8.66 -34.51 13.86
CA SER A 703 8.79 -33.29 13.04
C SER A 703 10.25 -32.87 12.89
N GLY A 704 11.05 -33.03 13.95
CA GLY A 704 12.48 -32.74 13.94
C GLY A 704 13.26 -33.64 12.98
N PHE A 705 12.97 -34.94 12.98
CA PHE A 705 13.56 -35.92 12.06
C PHE A 705 13.14 -35.68 10.60
N GLN A 706 11.88 -35.37 10.37
CA GLN A 706 11.39 -34.97 9.05
C GLN A 706 12.18 -33.77 8.51
N ALA A 707 12.35 -32.72 9.33
CA ALA A 707 13.15 -31.56 8.95
C ALA A 707 14.63 -31.90 8.72
N ALA A 708 15.24 -32.72 9.58
CA ALA A 708 16.63 -33.16 9.44
C ALA A 708 16.88 -33.92 8.13
N ALA A 709 15.94 -34.77 7.71
CA ALA A 709 16.05 -35.57 6.50
C ALA A 709 16.14 -34.72 5.22
N HIS A 710 15.74 -33.44 5.24
CA HIS A 710 15.92 -32.55 4.08
C HIS A 710 17.38 -32.10 3.88
N SER A 711 18.22 -32.17 4.92
CA SER A 711 19.57 -31.60 4.91
C SER A 711 20.67 -32.55 5.38
N THR A 712 20.32 -33.69 5.99
CA THR A 712 21.27 -34.64 6.57
C THR A 712 20.86 -36.08 6.27
N MET A 713 21.85 -36.99 6.30
CA MET A 713 21.59 -38.42 6.18
C MET A 713 21.00 -38.96 7.48
N VAL A 714 19.88 -39.67 7.39
CA VAL A 714 19.19 -40.30 8.52
C VAL A 714 19.07 -41.81 8.30
N GLU A 715 18.90 -42.55 9.39
CA GLU A 715 18.63 -43.98 9.37
C GLU A 715 17.12 -44.26 9.31
N TRP A 716 16.65 -44.80 8.18
CA TRP A 716 15.22 -44.97 7.95
C TRP A 716 14.57 -46.10 8.73
N ALA A 717 15.27 -47.22 8.95
CA ALA A 717 14.65 -48.38 9.62
C ALA A 717 14.15 -48.04 11.04
N PRO A 718 14.97 -47.42 11.92
CA PRO A 718 14.49 -47.01 13.25
C PRO A 718 13.42 -45.91 13.20
N LEU A 719 13.47 -45.03 12.20
CA LEU A 719 12.48 -43.95 12.04
C LEU A 719 11.11 -44.47 11.59
N VAL A 720 11.07 -45.48 10.72
CA VAL A 720 9.83 -46.16 10.32
C VAL A 720 9.22 -46.91 11.52
N ASP A 721 10.04 -47.56 12.34
CA ASP A 721 9.57 -48.21 13.58
C ASP A 721 9.00 -47.18 14.57
N LEU A 722 9.63 -46.01 14.71
CA LEU A 722 9.11 -44.92 15.55
C LEU A 722 7.80 -44.35 14.99
N ALA A 723 7.69 -44.22 13.66
CA ALA A 723 6.45 -43.78 13.00
C ALA A 723 5.31 -44.79 13.19
N GLN A 724 5.61 -46.10 13.17
CA GLN A 724 4.64 -47.15 13.50
C GLN A 724 4.15 -47.00 14.94
N HIS A 725 5.06 -46.79 15.89
CA HIS A 725 4.69 -46.59 17.29
C HIS A 725 3.80 -45.36 17.50
N ALA A 726 4.05 -44.27 16.77
CA ALA A 726 3.19 -43.09 16.78
C ALA A 726 1.81 -43.36 16.15
N ALA A 727 1.74 -44.14 15.07
CA ALA A 727 0.49 -44.54 14.40
C ALA A 727 -0.37 -45.51 15.24
N ASP A 728 0.24 -46.24 16.18
CA ASP A 728 -0.48 -47.16 17.07
C ASP A 728 -1.13 -46.45 18.29
N ARG A 729 -0.82 -45.16 18.53
CA ARG A 729 -1.35 -44.38 19.67
C ARG A 729 -2.73 -43.77 19.36
N GLN A 730 -3.78 -44.55 19.59
CA GLN A 730 -5.16 -44.16 19.24
C GLN A 730 -5.96 -43.48 20.37
N ASP A 731 -5.61 -43.70 21.65
CA ASP A 731 -6.42 -43.28 22.82
C ASP A 731 -5.98 -41.94 23.44
N THR A 732 -5.41 -41.02 22.66
CA THR A 732 -4.83 -39.77 23.19
C THR A 732 -5.39 -38.51 22.54
N GLY A 733 -5.34 -37.38 23.26
CA GLY A 733 -5.78 -36.07 22.76
C GLY A 733 -4.92 -35.49 21.63
N LEU A 734 -3.79 -36.13 21.31
CA LEU A 734 -2.86 -35.74 20.24
C LEU A 734 -2.71 -36.82 19.14
N ALA A 735 -3.56 -37.86 19.15
CA ALA A 735 -3.51 -38.95 18.17
C ALA A 735 -3.52 -38.46 16.72
N HIS A 736 -4.38 -37.48 16.39
CA HIS A 736 -4.42 -36.87 15.05
C HIS A 736 -3.08 -36.27 14.61
N GLU A 737 -2.44 -35.49 15.50
CA GLU A 737 -1.15 -34.85 15.20
C GLU A 737 -0.02 -35.88 15.08
N LEU A 738 0.00 -36.91 15.93
CA LEU A 738 0.95 -38.02 15.85
C LEU A 738 0.85 -38.77 14.52
N HIS A 739 -0.38 -39.09 14.10
CA HIS A 739 -0.64 -39.77 12.84
C HIS A 739 -0.24 -38.91 11.64
N ARG A 740 -0.50 -37.59 11.70
CA ARG A 740 -0.10 -36.63 10.66
C ARG A 740 1.41 -36.59 10.50
N VAL A 741 2.17 -36.34 11.57
CA VAL A 741 3.64 -36.23 11.48
C VAL A 741 4.30 -37.56 11.14
N ALA A 742 3.71 -38.69 11.53
CA ALA A 742 4.15 -40.02 11.09
C ALA A 742 4.01 -40.16 9.56
N ALA A 743 2.85 -39.83 8.99
CA ALA A 743 2.64 -39.88 7.54
C ALA A 743 3.55 -38.91 6.77
N GLU A 744 3.76 -37.69 7.27
CA GLU A 744 4.65 -36.69 6.66
C GLU A 744 6.13 -37.13 6.65
N LEU A 745 6.57 -37.82 7.69
CA LEU A 745 7.90 -38.43 7.74
C LEU A 745 8.05 -39.49 6.65
N LEU A 746 7.03 -40.32 6.40
CA LEU A 746 7.07 -41.32 5.33
C LEU A 746 7.06 -40.70 3.93
N ILE A 747 6.26 -39.64 3.71
CA ILE A 747 6.29 -38.88 2.45
C ILE A 747 7.71 -38.36 2.19
N THR A 748 8.36 -37.83 3.23
CA THR A 748 9.74 -37.35 3.16
C THR A 748 10.69 -38.49 2.82
N ALA A 749 10.58 -39.63 3.50
CA ALA A 749 11.40 -40.82 3.27
C ALA A 749 11.30 -41.33 1.83
N LEU A 750 10.08 -41.55 1.34
CA LEU A 750 9.81 -42.19 0.05
C LEU A 750 10.16 -41.29 -1.14
N ASN A 751 10.15 -39.97 -0.96
CA ASN A 751 10.56 -39.01 -1.99
C ASN A 751 12.05 -38.63 -1.92
N HIS A 752 12.79 -39.13 -0.93
CA HIS A 752 14.17 -38.74 -0.71
C HIS A 752 15.11 -39.34 -1.76
N ARG A 753 15.68 -38.52 -2.65
CA ARG A 753 16.47 -38.99 -3.81
C ARG A 753 17.89 -39.47 -3.47
N ILE A 754 18.51 -38.94 -2.43
CA ILE A 754 19.94 -39.17 -2.14
C ILE A 754 20.16 -40.35 -1.16
N ASN A 755 19.29 -40.45 -0.16
CA ASN A 755 19.18 -41.51 0.84
C ASN A 755 17.72 -42.00 0.93
N PRO A 756 17.23 -42.78 -0.03
CA PRO A 756 15.92 -43.42 0.07
C PRO A 756 15.96 -44.61 1.06
N PRO A 757 14.82 -45.01 1.66
CA PRO A 757 14.74 -46.21 2.47
C PRO A 757 15.10 -47.46 1.65
N ALA A 758 15.62 -48.49 2.32
CA ALA A 758 15.94 -49.77 1.67
C ALA A 758 14.67 -50.55 1.28
N PRO A 759 14.68 -51.36 0.19
CA PRO A 759 13.52 -52.14 -0.28
C PRO A 759 12.84 -53.01 0.81
N VAL A 760 13.61 -53.49 1.79
CA VAL A 760 13.08 -54.29 2.92
C VAL A 760 12.07 -53.50 3.79
N LEU A 761 12.12 -52.17 3.78
CA LEU A 761 11.22 -51.29 4.52
C LEU A 761 9.90 -51.01 3.79
N ALA A 762 9.68 -51.59 2.60
CA ALA A 762 8.44 -51.42 1.84
C ALA A 762 7.19 -51.78 2.66
N MET A 763 7.16 -52.99 3.23
CA MET A 763 6.03 -53.46 4.02
C MET A 763 5.91 -52.75 5.39
N PRO A 764 7.00 -52.53 6.15
CA PRO A 764 6.95 -51.69 7.35
C PRO A 764 6.35 -50.31 7.08
N THR A 765 6.76 -49.62 6.02
CA THR A 765 6.21 -48.31 5.63
C THR A 765 4.74 -48.39 5.28
N TRP A 766 4.34 -49.43 4.53
CA TRP A 766 2.95 -49.67 4.17
C TRP A 766 2.05 -49.91 5.41
N ASN A 767 2.56 -50.64 6.40
CA ASN A 767 1.83 -50.90 7.64
C ASN A 767 1.50 -49.60 8.39
N VAL A 768 2.45 -48.66 8.49
CA VAL A 768 2.22 -47.35 9.12
C VAL A 768 1.13 -46.58 8.39
N ILE A 769 1.17 -46.55 7.05
CA ILE A 769 0.14 -45.91 6.21
C ILE A 769 -1.24 -46.48 6.51
N THR A 770 -1.36 -47.81 6.54
CA THR A 770 -2.64 -48.47 6.82
C THR A 770 -3.11 -48.29 8.28
N ALA A 771 -2.18 -48.20 9.24
CA ALA A 771 -2.50 -47.94 10.64
C ALA A 771 -3.12 -46.55 10.84
N VAL A 772 -2.52 -45.52 10.22
CA VAL A 772 -3.07 -44.15 10.24
C VAL A 772 -4.47 -44.09 9.62
N LEU A 773 -4.70 -44.80 8.50
CA LEU A 773 -5.99 -44.80 7.81
C LEU A 773 -7.09 -45.56 8.57
N ALA A 774 -6.72 -46.53 9.42
CA ALA A 774 -7.64 -47.33 10.23
C ALA A 774 -8.06 -46.65 11.54
N ALA A 775 -7.40 -45.55 11.93
CA ALA A 775 -7.70 -44.84 13.18
C ALA A 775 -9.09 -44.16 13.15
N PRO A 776 -9.81 -44.09 14.29
CA PRO A 776 -11.12 -43.45 14.38
C PRO A 776 -11.06 -41.93 14.12
N ASP A 777 -12.08 -41.41 13.42
CA ASP A 777 -12.14 -40.01 12.96
C ASP A 777 -12.03 -39.00 14.12
N THR A 778 -11.00 -38.16 14.07
CA THR A 778 -10.84 -36.99 14.95
C THR A 778 -10.61 -35.76 14.07
N LEU A 779 -11.64 -35.37 13.31
CA LEU A 779 -11.62 -34.13 12.55
C LEU A 779 -11.29 -32.95 13.47
N ALA A 780 -10.06 -32.43 13.36
CA ALA A 780 -9.71 -31.14 13.91
C ALA A 780 -10.59 -30.06 13.25
N ALA A 781 -11.04 -29.10 14.05
CA ALA A 781 -12.02 -28.10 13.64
C ALA A 781 -11.60 -27.32 12.37
N ALA A 782 -12.54 -27.22 11.42
CA ALA A 782 -12.65 -26.20 10.37
C ALA A 782 -11.37 -25.92 9.55
N GLU A 783 -10.92 -26.88 8.73
CA GLU A 783 -10.10 -26.55 7.56
C GLU A 783 -10.98 -26.08 6.39
N GLU A 784 -10.43 -25.20 5.54
CA GLU A 784 -11.07 -24.85 4.27
C GLU A 784 -11.17 -26.10 3.38
N PRO A 785 -12.37 -26.41 2.83
CA PRO A 785 -12.56 -27.58 1.97
C PRO A 785 -11.59 -27.60 0.78
N GLY A 786 -10.86 -28.71 0.58
CA GLY A 786 -10.15 -29.01 -0.68
C GLY A 786 -8.62 -28.95 -0.70
N LEU A 787 -7.93 -28.80 0.43
CA LEU A 787 -6.47 -28.98 0.51
C LEU A 787 -6.01 -29.95 1.61
N TYR A 788 -6.75 -30.10 2.72
CA TYR A 788 -6.50 -31.11 3.77
C TYR A 788 -5.01 -31.26 4.14
N TRP A 789 -4.33 -30.14 4.42
CA TRP A 789 -2.89 -30.13 4.66
C TRP A 789 -2.56 -30.69 6.05
N TYR A 790 -3.38 -30.38 7.07
CA TYR A 790 -3.15 -30.87 8.43
C TYR A 790 -4.01 -32.09 8.77
N ASP A 791 -4.62 -32.74 7.78
CA ASP A 791 -5.37 -33.97 7.97
C ASP A 791 -4.46 -35.21 7.87
N ALA A 792 -4.44 -36.03 8.92
CA ALA A 792 -3.60 -37.23 8.99
C ALA A 792 -3.94 -38.28 7.91
N ARG A 793 -5.23 -38.44 7.56
CA ARG A 793 -5.67 -39.41 6.55
C ARG A 793 -5.29 -38.94 5.15
N ALA A 794 -5.39 -37.63 4.89
CA ALA A 794 -4.91 -37.04 3.64
C ALA A 794 -3.40 -37.24 3.47
N GLN A 795 -2.60 -37.02 4.53
CA GLN A 795 -1.17 -37.29 4.50
C GLN A 795 -0.87 -38.78 4.30
N ALA A 796 -1.61 -39.70 4.92
CA ALA A 796 -1.42 -41.13 4.71
C ALA A 796 -1.74 -41.56 3.26
N LEU A 797 -2.78 -41.02 2.62
CA LEU A 797 -3.05 -41.26 1.21
C LEU A 797 -1.94 -40.68 0.30
N ARG A 798 -1.40 -39.49 0.61
CA ARG A 798 -0.23 -38.93 -0.10
C ARG A 798 1.00 -39.83 0.08
N ALA A 799 1.20 -40.38 1.27
CA ALA A 799 2.25 -41.35 1.55
C ALA A 799 2.05 -42.65 0.74
N ALA A 800 0.81 -43.12 0.55
CA ALA A 800 0.51 -44.27 -0.30
C ALA A 800 0.91 -44.05 -1.77
N VAL A 801 0.68 -42.84 -2.31
CA VAL A 801 1.13 -42.49 -3.68
C VAL A 801 2.66 -42.42 -3.76
N ALA A 802 3.31 -41.81 -2.76
CA ALA A 802 4.77 -41.79 -2.68
C ALA A 802 5.34 -43.21 -2.59
N TRP A 803 4.68 -44.09 -1.83
CA TRP A 803 5.03 -45.49 -1.68
C TRP A 803 4.89 -46.23 -3.01
N ALA A 804 3.81 -46.02 -3.77
CA ALA A 804 3.63 -46.61 -5.10
C ALA A 804 4.74 -46.18 -6.06
N SER A 805 5.10 -44.90 -6.04
CA SER A 805 6.17 -44.34 -6.88
C SER A 805 7.53 -44.95 -6.54
N TRP A 806 7.85 -45.01 -5.25
CA TRP A 806 9.09 -45.61 -4.76
C TRP A 806 9.13 -47.12 -5.01
N SER A 807 8.04 -47.85 -4.79
CA SER A 807 7.91 -49.28 -5.03
C SER A 807 8.10 -49.61 -6.51
N ARG A 808 7.50 -48.84 -7.42
CA ARG A 808 7.72 -48.99 -8.87
C ARG A 808 9.19 -48.81 -9.25
N ALA A 809 9.88 -47.82 -8.66
CA ALA A 809 11.30 -47.58 -8.92
C ALA A 809 12.21 -48.71 -8.41
N HIS A 810 11.71 -49.60 -7.56
CA HIS A 810 12.42 -50.75 -6.99
C HIS A 810 11.85 -52.11 -7.44
N ASP A 811 11.08 -52.15 -8.52
CA ASP A 811 10.46 -53.37 -9.09
C ASP A 811 9.54 -54.13 -8.10
N LEU A 812 8.90 -53.42 -7.17
CA LEU A 812 7.92 -53.97 -6.22
C LEU A 812 6.48 -53.83 -6.73
N ASP A 813 5.57 -54.63 -6.18
CA ASP A 813 4.15 -54.59 -6.51
C ASP A 813 3.50 -53.31 -5.96
N VAL A 814 2.84 -52.56 -6.86
CA VAL A 814 2.14 -51.29 -6.54
C VAL A 814 0.64 -51.46 -6.41
N SER A 815 0.10 -52.65 -6.74
CA SER A 815 -1.34 -52.96 -6.69
C SER A 815 -1.99 -52.58 -5.36
N PRO A 816 -1.36 -52.79 -4.18
CA PRO A 816 -1.94 -52.39 -2.89
C PRO A 816 -2.29 -50.90 -2.79
N ALA A 817 -1.49 -50.03 -3.40
CA ALA A 817 -1.75 -48.58 -3.40
C ALA A 817 -2.96 -48.22 -4.27
N PHE A 818 -3.10 -48.84 -5.43
CA PHE A 818 -4.24 -48.61 -6.31
C PHE A 818 -5.53 -49.19 -5.73
N ASP A 819 -5.48 -50.36 -5.13
CA ASP A 819 -6.61 -50.98 -4.43
C ASP A 819 -7.10 -50.09 -3.28
N LEU A 820 -6.18 -49.59 -2.45
CA LEU A 820 -6.48 -48.66 -1.35
C LEU A 820 -7.11 -47.36 -1.87
N LEU A 821 -6.54 -46.78 -2.93
CA LEU A 821 -7.05 -45.55 -3.54
C LEU A 821 -8.40 -45.74 -4.23
N GLN A 822 -8.78 -46.97 -4.61
CA GLN A 822 -10.10 -47.29 -5.17
C GLN A 822 -11.13 -47.64 -4.10
N ASP A 823 -10.71 -47.99 -2.89
CA ASP A 823 -11.62 -48.41 -1.83
C ASP A 823 -12.46 -47.24 -1.29
N ALA A 824 -13.76 -47.27 -1.61
CA ALA A 824 -14.75 -46.31 -1.12
C ALA A 824 -15.26 -46.64 0.29
N SER A 825 -14.78 -47.71 0.94
CA SER A 825 -15.22 -48.17 2.26
C SER A 825 -14.76 -47.31 3.43
N MET A 826 -13.93 -46.29 3.17
CA MET A 826 -13.59 -45.19 4.09
C MET A 826 -14.86 -44.35 4.36
N ALA A 827 -15.81 -44.89 5.14
CA ALA A 827 -17.18 -44.41 5.23
C ALA A 827 -17.30 -43.15 6.10
N GLY A 828 -17.31 -41.98 5.46
CA GLY A 828 -17.65 -40.69 6.06
C GLY A 828 -17.70 -39.58 4.98
N PRO A 829 -18.51 -38.52 5.14
CA PRO A 829 -18.59 -37.43 4.16
C PRO A 829 -17.22 -36.77 3.89
N ALA A 830 -16.43 -36.56 4.95
CA ALA A 830 -15.09 -35.99 4.85
C ALA A 830 -14.07 -36.92 4.17
N ALA A 831 -14.22 -38.25 4.33
CA ALA A 831 -13.30 -39.23 3.74
C ALA A 831 -13.40 -39.26 2.20
N ALA A 832 -14.59 -39.06 1.63
CA ALA A 832 -14.79 -38.94 0.19
C ALA A 832 -14.10 -37.68 -0.39
N GLU A 833 -14.19 -36.55 0.32
CA GLU A 833 -13.54 -35.29 -0.07
C GLU A 833 -12.02 -35.34 0.07
N ILE A 834 -11.50 -35.94 1.15
CA ILE A 834 -10.07 -36.18 1.36
C ILE A 834 -9.51 -37.05 0.24
N ARG A 835 -10.17 -38.17 -0.08
CA ARG A 835 -9.79 -39.06 -1.17
C ARG A 835 -9.77 -38.32 -2.51
N ALA A 836 -10.84 -37.59 -2.81
CA ALA A 836 -10.94 -36.82 -4.05
C ALA A 836 -9.82 -35.78 -4.18
N THR A 837 -9.51 -35.07 -3.09
CA THR A 837 -8.41 -34.09 -3.04
C THR A 837 -7.09 -34.76 -3.41
N VAL A 838 -6.70 -35.81 -2.69
CA VAL A 838 -5.40 -36.48 -2.92
C VAL A 838 -5.31 -37.09 -4.32
N LEU A 839 -6.39 -37.69 -4.82
CA LEU A 839 -6.43 -38.21 -6.19
C LEU A 839 -6.28 -37.10 -7.24
N GLY A 840 -6.91 -35.95 -7.04
CA GLY A 840 -6.76 -34.78 -7.91
C GLY A 840 -5.33 -34.25 -7.95
N GLU A 841 -4.73 -33.99 -6.77
CA GLU A 841 -3.34 -33.51 -6.65
C GLU A 841 -2.33 -34.46 -7.31
N ARG A 842 -2.59 -35.76 -7.24
CA ARG A 842 -1.64 -36.81 -7.65
C ARG A 842 -1.98 -37.45 -8.99
N PHE A 843 -3.01 -36.98 -9.68
CA PHE A 843 -3.50 -37.60 -10.91
C PHE A 843 -2.42 -37.80 -12.00
N PRO A 844 -1.54 -36.81 -12.29
CA PRO A 844 -0.44 -37.02 -13.25
C PRO A 844 0.54 -38.12 -12.83
N GLN A 845 0.88 -38.17 -11.54
CA GLN A 845 1.81 -39.17 -10.99
C GLN A 845 1.20 -40.57 -11.06
N LEU A 846 -0.08 -40.71 -10.70
CA LEU A 846 -0.81 -41.98 -10.78
C LEU A 846 -0.99 -42.45 -12.22
N THR A 847 -1.29 -41.53 -13.14
CA THR A 847 -1.40 -41.83 -14.58
C THR A 847 -0.06 -42.28 -15.16
N HIS A 848 1.06 -41.71 -14.69
CA HIS A 848 2.39 -42.16 -15.10
C HIS A 848 2.71 -43.58 -14.57
N LEU A 849 2.26 -43.91 -13.36
CA LEU A 849 2.47 -45.23 -12.74
C LEU A 849 1.62 -46.34 -13.38
N ASP A 850 0.40 -45.99 -13.79
CA ASP A 850 -0.52 -46.85 -14.54
C ASP A 850 -1.42 -46.02 -15.48
N PRO A 851 -1.04 -45.91 -16.77
CA PRO A 851 -1.82 -45.15 -17.75
C PRO A 851 -3.22 -45.74 -17.99
N THR A 852 -3.39 -47.05 -17.83
CA THR A 852 -4.69 -47.72 -18.04
C THR A 852 -5.65 -47.39 -16.91
N TRP A 853 -5.15 -47.35 -15.68
CA TRP A 853 -5.91 -46.88 -14.52
C TRP A 853 -6.28 -45.39 -14.67
N GLY A 854 -5.34 -44.54 -15.09
CA GLY A 854 -5.59 -43.09 -15.27
C GLY A 854 -6.70 -42.81 -16.29
N ALA A 855 -6.70 -43.52 -17.41
CA ALA A 855 -7.74 -43.41 -18.43
C ALA A 855 -9.11 -43.89 -17.94
N ALA A 856 -9.16 -44.98 -17.14
CA ALA A 856 -10.40 -45.51 -16.60
C ALA A 856 -11.00 -44.61 -15.51
N VAL A 857 -10.16 -44.11 -14.60
CA VAL A 857 -10.60 -43.35 -13.42
C VAL A 857 -10.83 -41.87 -13.72
N GLY A 858 -10.15 -41.29 -14.72
CA GLY A 858 -10.24 -39.85 -15.01
C GLY A 858 -11.68 -39.35 -15.22
N THR A 859 -12.50 -40.07 -15.97
CA THR A 859 -13.90 -39.67 -16.23
C THR A 859 -14.77 -39.79 -14.98
N ASP A 860 -14.53 -40.81 -14.16
CA ASP A 860 -15.31 -41.06 -12.93
C ASP A 860 -14.88 -40.13 -11.79
N LEU A 861 -13.60 -39.77 -11.70
CA LEU A 861 -13.05 -38.89 -10.67
C LEU A 861 -13.43 -37.42 -10.92
N PHE A 862 -13.25 -36.92 -12.14
CA PHE A 862 -13.46 -35.51 -12.48
C PHE A 862 -14.87 -35.26 -13.04
N ASN A 863 -15.88 -35.70 -12.29
CA ASN A 863 -17.29 -35.57 -12.64
C ASN A 863 -17.96 -34.34 -11.99
N SER A 864 -19.28 -34.16 -12.19
CA SER A 864 -20.05 -33.02 -11.68
C SER A 864 -20.51 -33.13 -10.22
N THR A 865 -20.09 -34.16 -9.47
CA THR A 865 -20.39 -34.29 -8.04
C THR A 865 -19.53 -33.34 -7.19
N ALA A 866 -19.89 -33.14 -5.93
CA ALA A 866 -19.09 -32.34 -4.98
C ALA A 866 -17.65 -32.89 -4.84
N ALA A 867 -17.50 -34.22 -4.76
CA ALA A 867 -16.19 -34.88 -4.74
C ALA A 867 -15.42 -34.66 -6.05
N GLY A 868 -16.10 -34.69 -7.21
CA GLY A 868 -15.45 -34.43 -8.50
C GLY A 868 -14.98 -32.99 -8.65
N ALA A 869 -15.74 -32.01 -8.13
CA ALA A 869 -15.30 -30.62 -8.04
C ALA A 869 -14.08 -30.46 -7.12
N THR A 870 -14.05 -31.16 -5.97
CA THR A 870 -12.90 -31.18 -5.07
C THR A 870 -11.65 -31.75 -5.75
N ALA A 871 -11.77 -32.87 -6.47
CA ALA A 871 -10.67 -33.45 -7.24
C ALA A 871 -10.15 -32.49 -8.32
N TRP A 872 -11.05 -31.86 -9.08
CA TRP A 872 -10.69 -30.91 -10.12
C TRP A 872 -9.95 -29.68 -9.58
N ASN A 873 -10.43 -29.12 -8.47
CA ASN A 873 -9.79 -27.97 -7.83
C ASN A 873 -8.39 -28.32 -7.33
N ALA A 874 -8.23 -29.52 -6.75
CA ALA A 874 -6.95 -30.01 -6.28
C ALA A 874 -5.97 -30.28 -7.44
N TYR A 875 -6.46 -30.81 -8.56
CA TYR A 875 -5.69 -30.99 -9.79
C TYR A 875 -5.16 -29.66 -10.34
N LEU A 876 -6.01 -28.64 -10.48
CA LEU A 876 -5.57 -27.33 -10.97
C LEU A 876 -4.63 -26.60 -9.98
N SER A 877 -4.80 -26.79 -8.68
CA SER A 877 -4.06 -26.03 -7.66
C SER A 877 -2.68 -26.61 -7.35
N ALA A 878 -2.53 -27.94 -7.41
CA ALA A 878 -1.37 -28.62 -6.82
C ALA A 878 -0.75 -29.70 -7.72
N ALA A 879 -1.45 -30.18 -8.76
CA ALA A 879 -0.87 -31.18 -9.65
C ALA A 879 0.14 -30.54 -10.63
N PRO A 880 1.30 -31.17 -10.89
CA PRO A 880 2.19 -30.70 -11.93
C PRO A 880 1.52 -30.87 -13.31
N PHE A 881 1.59 -29.84 -14.16
CA PHE A 881 1.04 -29.94 -15.52
C PHE A 881 1.81 -31.00 -16.34
N ASP A 882 1.06 -31.93 -16.92
CA ASP A 882 1.58 -33.00 -17.76
C ASP A 882 0.63 -33.20 -18.96
N HIS A 883 1.18 -33.22 -20.17
CA HIS A 883 0.40 -33.24 -21.41
C HIS A 883 -0.42 -34.53 -21.54
N ALA A 884 0.16 -35.69 -21.21
CA ALA A 884 -0.50 -36.98 -21.39
C ALA A 884 -1.71 -37.13 -20.46
N SER A 885 -1.59 -36.72 -19.20
CA SER A 885 -2.72 -36.70 -18.26
C SER A 885 -3.75 -35.62 -18.60
N ALA A 886 -3.33 -34.45 -19.09
CA ALA A 886 -4.26 -33.40 -19.53
C ALA A 886 -5.08 -33.80 -20.76
N GLU A 887 -4.49 -34.54 -21.71
CA GLU A 887 -5.18 -35.10 -22.88
C GLU A 887 -6.35 -36.03 -22.48
N LEU A 888 -6.16 -36.84 -21.43
CA LEU A 888 -7.24 -37.70 -20.90
C LEU A 888 -8.41 -36.90 -20.31
N LEU A 889 -8.16 -35.64 -19.91
CA LEU A 889 -9.14 -34.77 -19.26
C LEU A 889 -9.74 -33.71 -20.19
N LEU A 890 -9.51 -33.79 -21.52
CA LEU A 890 -10.02 -32.78 -22.47
C LEU A 890 -11.54 -32.56 -22.40
N GLY A 891 -12.31 -33.59 -22.04
CA GLY A 891 -13.75 -33.46 -21.76
C GLY A 891 -14.02 -32.52 -20.58
N THR A 892 -13.36 -32.76 -19.44
CA THR A 892 -13.47 -31.92 -18.25
C THR A 892 -12.98 -30.50 -18.50
N TYR A 893 -11.85 -30.31 -19.21
CA TYR A 893 -11.37 -28.98 -19.59
C TYR A 893 -12.43 -28.17 -20.36
N ARG A 894 -13.12 -28.82 -21.31
CA ARG A 894 -14.20 -28.19 -22.08
C ARG A 894 -15.37 -27.78 -21.20
N ASP A 895 -15.86 -28.70 -20.38
CA ASP A 895 -16.97 -28.45 -19.46
C ASP A 895 -16.67 -27.31 -18.48
N GLN A 896 -15.40 -27.13 -18.11
CA GLN A 896 -14.97 -26.09 -17.15
C GLN A 896 -14.68 -24.75 -17.84
N ALA A 897 -14.15 -24.77 -19.07
CA ALA A 897 -13.91 -23.54 -19.85
C ALA A 897 -15.22 -22.81 -20.18
N GLU A 898 -16.32 -23.54 -20.42
CA GLU A 898 -17.65 -22.99 -20.78
C GLU A 898 -18.50 -22.56 -19.58
N LYS A 899 -18.02 -22.75 -18.34
CA LYS A 899 -18.70 -22.32 -17.13
C LYS A 899 -18.10 -21.05 -16.58
N ASP A 900 -18.95 -20.12 -16.19
CA ASP A 900 -18.56 -19.08 -15.24
C ASP A 900 -18.41 -19.73 -13.86
N THR A 901 -17.17 -19.85 -13.42
CA THR A 901 -16.77 -20.51 -12.16
C THR A 901 -16.25 -19.50 -11.16
N GLU A 902 -16.24 -18.22 -11.52
CA GLU A 902 -15.73 -17.14 -10.68
C GLU A 902 -16.87 -16.63 -9.78
N ASP A 903 -16.69 -16.75 -8.47
CA ASP A 903 -17.66 -16.29 -7.47
C ASP A 903 -17.24 -14.97 -6.80
N GLY A 904 -16.15 -14.37 -7.31
CA GLY A 904 -15.52 -13.17 -6.75
C GLY A 904 -14.48 -13.46 -5.66
N SER A 905 -14.25 -14.73 -5.30
CA SER A 905 -13.20 -15.10 -4.35
C SER A 905 -11.82 -15.17 -5.02
N ASP A 906 -10.77 -14.86 -4.26
CA ASP A 906 -9.38 -15.07 -4.68
C ASP A 906 -9.12 -16.52 -5.10
N ARG A 907 -9.80 -17.47 -4.45
CA ARG A 907 -9.67 -18.90 -4.73
C ARG A 907 -10.21 -19.23 -6.12
N SER A 908 -11.43 -18.80 -6.47
CA SER A 908 -11.99 -19.07 -7.80
C SER A 908 -11.14 -18.42 -8.89
N ALA A 909 -10.63 -17.21 -8.66
CA ALA A 909 -9.75 -16.51 -9.59
C ALA A 909 -8.43 -17.28 -9.83
N ARG A 910 -7.80 -17.81 -8.77
CA ARG A 910 -6.57 -18.64 -8.89
C ARG A 910 -6.81 -19.93 -9.69
N LEU A 911 -7.93 -20.62 -9.43
CA LEU A 911 -8.31 -21.83 -10.16
C LEU A 911 -8.56 -21.53 -11.63
N ARG A 912 -9.26 -20.43 -11.92
CA ARG A 912 -9.52 -19.96 -13.28
C ARG A 912 -8.24 -19.58 -14.02
N PHE A 913 -7.30 -18.92 -13.35
CA PHE A 913 -5.98 -18.63 -13.88
C PHE A 913 -5.19 -19.91 -14.23
N ALA A 914 -5.15 -20.90 -13.32
CA ALA A 914 -4.49 -22.17 -13.55
C ALA A 914 -5.07 -22.93 -14.76
N LEU A 915 -6.40 -22.93 -14.90
CA LEU A 915 -7.10 -23.47 -16.06
C LEU A 915 -6.64 -22.81 -17.37
N GLY A 916 -6.54 -21.49 -17.40
CA GLY A 916 -6.07 -20.73 -18.56
C GLY A 916 -4.65 -21.11 -18.99
N ARG A 917 -3.74 -21.27 -18.01
CA ARG A 917 -2.37 -21.71 -18.27
C ARG A 917 -2.31 -23.11 -18.89
N HIS A 918 -3.11 -24.05 -18.37
CA HIS A 918 -3.17 -25.41 -18.90
C HIS A 918 -3.71 -25.43 -20.34
N ILE A 919 -4.79 -24.68 -20.61
CA ILE A 919 -5.38 -24.58 -21.95
C ILE A 919 -4.38 -24.03 -22.97
N LEU A 920 -3.65 -22.96 -22.62
CA LEU A 920 -2.65 -22.39 -23.53
C LEU A 920 -1.44 -23.31 -23.71
N ALA A 921 -1.02 -24.04 -22.68
CA ALA A 921 0.03 -25.04 -22.81
C ALA A 921 -0.38 -26.16 -23.79
N LEU A 922 -1.63 -26.65 -23.70
CA LEU A 922 -2.19 -27.61 -24.67
C LEU A 922 -2.22 -27.05 -26.10
N TYR A 923 -2.58 -25.77 -26.26
CA TYR A 923 -2.56 -25.11 -27.56
C TYR A 923 -1.14 -25.00 -28.12
N TRP A 924 -0.17 -24.55 -27.32
CA TRP A 924 1.22 -24.45 -27.75
C TRP A 924 1.84 -25.82 -28.09
N ALA A 925 1.38 -26.89 -27.45
CA ALA A 925 1.74 -28.27 -27.74
C ALA A 925 1.01 -28.90 -28.94
N ASP A 926 0.17 -28.14 -29.66
CA ASP A 926 -0.60 -28.62 -30.82
C ASP A 926 -1.67 -29.69 -30.50
N VAL A 927 -2.12 -29.76 -29.24
CA VAL A 927 -3.13 -30.72 -28.78
C VAL A 927 -4.56 -30.24 -29.06
N ILE A 928 -4.75 -28.91 -29.06
CA ILE A 928 -6.06 -28.26 -29.29
C ILE A 928 -5.94 -27.12 -30.31
N ASP A 929 -7.04 -26.82 -30.99
CA ASP A 929 -7.13 -25.73 -31.97
C ASP A 929 -7.56 -24.39 -31.32
N LEU A 930 -7.20 -23.28 -31.99
CA LEU A 930 -7.57 -21.92 -31.56
C LEU A 930 -9.07 -21.62 -31.76
N THR A 931 -9.62 -21.95 -32.93
CA THR A 931 -11.00 -21.62 -33.35
C THR A 931 -11.76 -22.77 -34.03
N GLY A 932 -11.20 -23.99 -34.06
CA GLY A 932 -11.79 -25.17 -34.69
C GLY A 932 -12.94 -25.79 -33.88
N GLY A 933 -13.54 -26.89 -34.37
CA GLY A 933 -14.59 -27.61 -33.65
C GLY A 933 -14.09 -28.10 -32.29
N ASN A 934 -14.66 -27.58 -31.20
CA ASN A 934 -14.13 -27.56 -29.82
C ASN A 934 -13.15 -26.41 -29.51
N GLY A 935 -13.52 -25.16 -29.81
CA GLY A 935 -12.72 -23.93 -29.58
C GLY A 935 -12.48 -23.60 -28.10
N LEU A 936 -11.78 -24.47 -27.39
CA LEU A 936 -11.53 -24.43 -25.95
C LEU A 936 -10.83 -23.13 -25.52
N VAL A 937 -9.89 -22.63 -26.33
CA VAL A 937 -9.23 -21.33 -26.09
C VAL A 937 -10.27 -20.22 -26.15
N ALA A 938 -11.04 -20.11 -27.22
CA ALA A 938 -12.07 -19.07 -27.36
C ALA A 938 -13.14 -19.15 -26.25
N SER A 939 -13.62 -20.35 -25.90
CA SER A 939 -14.58 -20.55 -24.81
C SER A 939 -14.01 -20.06 -23.48
N TYR A 940 -12.76 -20.39 -23.16
CA TYR A 940 -12.12 -19.90 -21.93
C TYR A 940 -12.09 -18.37 -21.86
N TYR A 941 -11.62 -17.70 -22.91
CA TYR A 941 -11.58 -16.22 -22.94
C TYR A 941 -12.98 -15.59 -22.85
N THR A 942 -14.02 -16.25 -23.37
CA THR A 942 -15.40 -15.75 -23.34
C THR A 942 -16.00 -15.79 -21.93
N TYR A 943 -15.69 -16.81 -21.13
CA TYR A 943 -16.28 -17.03 -19.80
C TYR A 943 -15.32 -16.72 -18.65
N THR A 944 -14.28 -15.91 -18.89
CA THR A 944 -13.29 -15.55 -17.87
C THR A 944 -13.30 -14.06 -17.62
N SER A 945 -13.27 -13.65 -16.36
CA SER A 945 -13.24 -12.26 -15.97
C SER A 945 -11.96 -11.56 -16.44
N THR A 946 -12.06 -10.25 -16.65
CA THR A 946 -10.93 -9.46 -17.14
C THR A 946 -9.75 -9.45 -16.17
N SER A 947 -9.98 -9.57 -14.86
CA SER A 947 -8.91 -9.60 -13.86
C SER A 947 -8.07 -10.88 -13.93
N VAL A 948 -8.69 -12.01 -14.25
CA VAL A 948 -7.98 -13.30 -14.43
C VAL A 948 -7.25 -13.33 -15.77
N LEU A 949 -7.84 -12.78 -16.84
CA LEU A 949 -7.17 -12.67 -18.14
C LEU A 949 -5.89 -11.81 -18.05
N GLN A 950 -5.93 -10.71 -17.31
CA GLN A 950 -4.75 -9.88 -17.05
C GLN A 950 -3.62 -10.64 -16.33
N GLN A 951 -3.97 -11.51 -15.38
CA GLN A 951 -3.00 -12.38 -14.71
C GLN A 951 -2.41 -13.40 -15.68
N LEU A 952 -3.27 -14.04 -16.50
CA LEU A 952 -2.86 -15.03 -17.49
C LEU A 952 -1.87 -14.43 -18.50
N ASP A 953 -2.17 -13.25 -19.03
CA ASP A 953 -1.34 -12.60 -20.03
C ASP A 953 0.00 -12.10 -19.48
N SER A 954 0.03 -11.66 -18.22
CA SER A 954 1.30 -11.38 -17.52
C SER A 954 2.17 -12.65 -17.43
N SER A 955 1.56 -13.81 -17.17
CA SER A 955 2.25 -15.10 -17.17
C SER A 955 2.75 -15.47 -18.58
N ILE A 956 1.94 -15.30 -19.62
CA ILE A 956 2.32 -15.58 -21.00
C ILE A 956 3.50 -14.70 -21.43
N ALA A 957 3.47 -13.41 -21.11
CA ALA A 957 4.55 -12.49 -21.43
C ALA A 957 5.87 -12.90 -20.75
N MET A 958 5.82 -13.52 -19.57
CA MET A 958 6.98 -14.09 -18.90
C MET A 958 7.48 -15.35 -19.62
N ASP A 959 6.58 -16.25 -20.02
CA ASP A 959 6.92 -17.48 -20.74
C ASP A 959 7.56 -17.17 -22.11
N ILE A 960 7.03 -16.17 -22.84
CA ILE A 960 7.61 -15.71 -24.11
C ILE A 960 9.03 -15.16 -23.91
N ARG A 961 9.27 -14.41 -22.82
CA ARG A 961 10.60 -13.88 -22.46
C ARG A 961 11.57 -14.97 -22.06
N ALA A 962 11.10 -16.01 -21.37
CA ALA A 962 11.91 -17.17 -21.00
C ALA A 962 12.38 -17.95 -22.25
N GLY A 963 11.59 -17.91 -23.31
CA GLY A 963 11.98 -18.33 -24.65
C GLY A 963 10.91 -19.19 -25.33
N VAL A 964 10.64 -18.90 -26.60
CA VAL A 964 9.71 -19.66 -27.44
C VAL A 964 10.51 -20.52 -28.41
N SER A 965 10.20 -21.82 -28.49
CA SER A 965 10.86 -22.70 -29.47
C SER A 965 10.41 -22.36 -30.90
N PRO A 966 11.25 -22.60 -31.93
CA PRO A 966 10.87 -22.35 -33.33
C PRO A 966 9.62 -23.10 -33.79
N GLU A 967 9.31 -24.24 -33.17
CA GLU A 967 8.11 -25.04 -33.43
C GLU A 967 6.84 -24.39 -32.87
N VAL A 968 6.94 -23.69 -31.73
CA VAL A 968 5.82 -23.04 -31.04
C VAL A 968 5.57 -21.62 -31.57
N ALA A 969 6.59 -20.95 -32.10
CA ALA A 969 6.51 -19.55 -32.54
C ALA A 969 5.37 -19.24 -33.55
N PRO A 970 5.05 -20.09 -34.55
CA PRO A 970 3.91 -19.85 -35.45
C PRO A 970 2.56 -19.85 -34.72
N ARG A 971 2.38 -20.72 -33.72
CA ARG A 971 1.15 -20.79 -32.91
C ARG A 971 1.02 -19.59 -31.99
N VAL A 972 2.10 -19.16 -31.34
CA VAL A 972 2.12 -17.93 -30.55
C VAL A 972 1.73 -16.72 -31.41
N LYS A 973 2.26 -16.62 -32.64
CA LYS A 973 1.89 -15.57 -33.58
C LYS A 973 0.41 -15.61 -33.97
N ALA A 974 -0.12 -16.80 -34.27
CA ALA A 974 -1.53 -16.97 -34.64
C ALA A 974 -2.47 -16.62 -33.49
N TRP A 975 -2.16 -17.07 -32.27
CA TRP A 975 -2.89 -16.69 -31.05
C TRP A 975 -2.84 -15.18 -30.81
N TRP A 976 -1.67 -14.55 -30.91
CA TRP A 976 -1.53 -13.09 -30.75
C TRP A 976 -2.39 -12.31 -31.75
N GLN A 977 -2.35 -12.70 -33.03
CA GLN A 977 -3.15 -12.05 -34.08
C GLN A 977 -4.65 -12.21 -33.85
N TRP A 978 -5.09 -13.38 -33.39
CA TRP A 978 -6.48 -13.62 -33.02
C TRP A 978 -6.89 -12.78 -31.79
N ARG A 979 -6.05 -12.70 -30.76
CA ARG A 979 -6.30 -11.85 -29.57
C ARG A 979 -6.40 -10.38 -29.92
N LEU A 980 -5.45 -9.87 -30.71
CA LEU A 980 -5.46 -8.48 -31.16
C LEU A 980 -6.69 -8.16 -32.02
N GLY A 981 -7.17 -9.12 -32.82
CA GLY A 981 -8.36 -8.97 -33.65
C GLY A 981 -9.70 -9.20 -32.93
N THR A 982 -9.68 -9.66 -31.68
CA THR A 982 -10.88 -9.88 -30.84
C THR A 982 -11.01 -8.83 -29.72
N ALA A 983 -10.09 -7.87 -29.66
CA ALA A 983 -10.21 -6.71 -28.79
C ALA A 983 -11.29 -5.76 -29.35
N ASP A 984 -12.48 -5.76 -28.74
CA ASP A 984 -13.53 -4.78 -29.03
C ASP A 984 -13.22 -3.42 -28.37
N ASP A 985 -13.63 -2.33 -29.02
CA ASP A 985 -13.51 -0.93 -28.53
C ASP A 985 -14.17 -0.70 -27.14
N GLU A 986 -15.05 -1.60 -26.70
CA GLU A 986 -15.86 -1.48 -25.47
C GLU A 986 -15.20 -2.09 -24.21
N THR A 987 -14.03 -2.74 -24.30
CA THR A 987 -13.41 -3.46 -23.16
C THR A 987 -12.08 -2.83 -22.69
N PRO A 988 -12.10 -1.68 -21.99
CA PRO A 988 -10.91 -0.90 -21.62
C PRO A 988 -9.81 -1.61 -20.81
N PRO A 989 -10.03 -2.70 -20.02
CA PRO A 989 -8.92 -3.33 -19.31
C PRO A 989 -8.06 -4.29 -20.16
N LEU A 990 -8.44 -4.57 -21.43
CA LEU A 990 -7.61 -5.34 -22.39
C LEU A 990 -6.37 -4.54 -22.87
N ASN A 991 -6.40 -3.21 -22.71
CA ASN A 991 -5.44 -2.30 -23.35
C ASN A 991 -4.05 -2.27 -22.69
N ARG A 992 -3.94 -2.52 -21.37
CA ARG A 992 -2.63 -2.71 -20.70
C ARG A 992 -2.04 -4.10 -20.95
N GLU A 993 -2.91 -5.11 -20.97
CA GLU A 993 -2.60 -6.54 -21.12
C GLU A 993 -1.83 -6.83 -22.42
N LEU A 994 -2.33 -6.29 -23.53
CA LEU A 994 -1.71 -6.45 -24.85
C LEU A 994 -0.33 -5.78 -24.96
N GLY A 995 -0.06 -4.74 -24.16
CA GLY A 995 1.23 -4.05 -24.13
C GLY A 995 2.38 -4.91 -23.64
N ASP A 996 2.15 -5.68 -22.57
CA ASP A 996 3.15 -6.57 -21.97
C ASP A 996 3.55 -7.69 -22.92
N ILE A 997 2.58 -8.25 -23.65
CA ILE A 997 2.80 -9.30 -24.65
C ILE A 997 3.49 -8.73 -25.89
N ALA A 998 3.06 -7.56 -26.40
CA ALA A 998 3.71 -6.94 -27.56
C ALA A 998 5.19 -6.65 -27.29
N ALA A 999 5.52 -6.17 -26.07
CA ALA A 999 6.90 -5.98 -25.64
C ALA A 999 7.67 -7.31 -25.54
N ALA A 1000 7.07 -8.35 -24.96
CA ALA A 1000 7.67 -9.68 -24.86
C ALA A 1000 7.95 -10.29 -26.25
N LEU A 1001 6.99 -10.19 -27.18
CA LEU A 1001 7.14 -10.64 -28.57
C LEU A 1001 8.29 -9.91 -29.26
N ALA A 1002 8.35 -8.59 -29.17
CA ALA A 1002 9.38 -7.77 -29.78
C ALA A 1002 10.79 -8.08 -29.23
N ALA A 1003 10.92 -8.28 -27.92
CA ALA A 1003 12.21 -8.48 -27.26
C ALA A 1003 12.69 -9.95 -27.21
N SER A 1004 11.83 -10.93 -27.53
CA SER A 1004 12.18 -12.36 -27.50
C SER A 1004 13.32 -12.78 -28.43
N GLY A 1005 13.65 -11.95 -29.43
CA GLY A 1005 14.65 -12.26 -30.46
C GLY A 1005 14.24 -13.34 -31.47
N GLN A 1006 13.08 -13.97 -31.28
CA GLN A 1006 12.54 -15.02 -32.17
C GLN A 1006 11.74 -14.44 -33.35
N PHE A 1007 11.33 -13.17 -33.25
CA PHE A 1007 10.56 -12.48 -34.29
C PHE A 1007 11.36 -11.32 -34.89
N PRO A 1008 11.13 -10.96 -36.18
CA PRO A 1008 11.81 -9.82 -36.81
C PRO A 1008 11.52 -8.49 -36.09
N GLY A 1009 12.54 -7.65 -35.87
CA GLY A 1009 12.38 -6.38 -35.16
C GLY A 1009 11.35 -5.43 -35.78
N GLN A 1010 11.29 -5.35 -37.12
CA GLN A 1010 10.27 -4.54 -37.80
C GLN A 1010 8.85 -5.03 -37.50
N TRP A 1011 8.65 -6.35 -37.40
CA TRP A 1011 7.35 -6.93 -37.03
C TRP A 1011 6.99 -6.61 -35.58
N GLY A 1012 7.97 -6.67 -34.67
CA GLY A 1012 7.81 -6.26 -33.26
C GLY A 1012 7.36 -4.81 -33.11
N LEU A 1013 8.01 -3.87 -33.83
CA LEU A 1013 7.59 -2.46 -33.86
C LEU A 1013 6.16 -2.28 -34.38
N GLN A 1014 5.76 -3.03 -35.41
CA GLN A 1014 4.40 -3.01 -35.93
C GLN A 1014 3.38 -3.52 -34.92
N GLN A 1015 3.72 -4.55 -34.13
CA GLN A 1015 2.80 -5.07 -33.11
C GLN A 1015 2.64 -4.06 -31.96
N MET A 1016 3.72 -3.41 -31.54
CA MET A 1016 3.66 -2.35 -30.52
C MET A 1016 2.84 -1.15 -31.00
N GLN A 1017 2.98 -0.75 -32.27
CA GLN A 1017 2.15 0.31 -32.84
C GLN A 1017 0.68 -0.11 -32.92
N ALA A 1018 0.39 -1.35 -33.33
CA ALA A 1018 -0.98 -1.85 -33.41
C ALA A 1018 -1.68 -1.87 -32.04
N VAL A 1019 -0.94 -2.10 -30.95
CA VAL A 1019 -1.46 -1.94 -29.58
C VAL A 1019 -1.84 -0.49 -29.31
N LEU A 1020 -0.97 0.49 -29.59
CA LEU A 1020 -1.30 1.91 -29.40
C LEU A 1020 -2.48 2.36 -30.27
N ASP A 1021 -2.53 1.91 -31.53
CA ASP A 1021 -3.60 2.24 -32.48
C ASP A 1021 -4.96 1.70 -32.02
N ALA A 1022 -4.98 0.57 -31.30
CA ALA A 1022 -6.17 0.01 -30.65
C ALA A 1022 -6.52 0.68 -29.30
N GLY A 1023 -5.87 1.79 -28.95
CA GLY A 1023 -6.06 2.47 -27.65
C GLY A 1023 -5.34 1.79 -26.49
N GLY A 1024 -4.46 0.84 -26.77
CA GLY A 1024 -3.60 0.12 -25.84
C GLY A 1024 -2.52 0.98 -25.17
N GLN A 1025 -1.96 0.48 -24.06
CA GLN A 1025 -0.80 1.07 -23.39
C GLN A 1025 0.39 0.12 -23.45
N LEU A 1026 1.56 0.63 -23.84
CA LEU A 1026 2.80 -0.13 -23.80
C LEU A 1026 3.43 -0.06 -22.41
N ARG A 1027 4.15 -1.14 -22.04
CA ARG A 1027 4.84 -1.22 -20.74
C ARG A 1027 6.18 -0.49 -20.75
N PRO A 1028 6.43 0.42 -19.80
CA PRO A 1028 7.64 1.23 -19.75
C PRO A 1028 8.82 0.53 -19.05
N ASP A 1029 9.16 -0.70 -19.45
CA ASP A 1029 10.19 -1.51 -18.80
C ASP A 1029 11.51 -1.62 -19.60
N ASP A 1030 12.51 -2.26 -18.98
CA ASP A 1030 13.82 -2.55 -19.57
C ASP A 1030 13.70 -3.36 -20.86
N THR A 1031 12.69 -4.21 -20.96
CA THR A 1031 12.49 -5.08 -22.13
C THR A 1031 12.07 -4.25 -23.34
N THR A 1032 11.05 -3.40 -23.15
CA THR A 1032 10.54 -2.50 -24.19
C THR A 1032 11.62 -1.55 -24.67
N PHE A 1033 12.26 -0.81 -23.77
CA PHE A 1033 13.26 0.19 -24.15
C PHE A 1033 14.59 -0.42 -24.59
N GLY A 1034 14.97 -1.59 -24.05
CA GLY A 1034 16.10 -2.36 -24.55
C GLY A 1034 15.91 -2.76 -26.02
N PHE A 1035 14.70 -3.20 -26.39
CA PHE A 1035 14.35 -3.46 -27.79
C PHE A 1035 14.40 -2.18 -28.64
N LEU A 1036 13.73 -1.10 -28.22
CA LEU A 1036 13.68 0.16 -28.98
C LEU A 1036 15.07 0.75 -29.21
N THR A 1037 15.93 0.75 -28.20
CA THR A 1037 17.31 1.24 -28.31
C THR A 1037 18.19 0.35 -29.20
N ALA A 1038 17.92 -0.96 -29.28
CA ALA A 1038 18.62 -1.85 -30.19
C ALA A 1038 18.24 -1.61 -31.67
N VAL A 1039 16.97 -1.28 -31.96
CA VAL A 1039 16.48 -1.13 -33.35
C VAL A 1039 16.46 0.31 -33.86
N VAL A 1040 16.60 1.33 -32.99
CA VAL A 1040 16.53 2.75 -33.38
C VAL A 1040 17.56 3.15 -34.44
N VAL A 1041 18.70 2.47 -34.51
CA VAL A 1041 19.76 2.76 -35.49
C VAL A 1041 19.33 2.36 -36.91
N THR A 1042 18.55 1.28 -37.04
CA THR A 1042 18.08 0.78 -38.35
C THR A 1042 16.68 1.28 -38.71
N GLU A 1043 15.83 1.52 -37.71
CA GLU A 1043 14.40 1.84 -37.87
C GLU A 1043 14.03 3.17 -37.19
N THR A 1044 14.89 4.20 -37.27
CA THR A 1044 14.77 5.46 -36.52
C THR A 1044 13.40 6.12 -36.66
N THR A 1045 12.88 6.24 -37.88
CA THR A 1045 11.57 6.88 -38.12
C THR A 1045 10.43 6.10 -37.45
N ALA A 1046 10.43 4.76 -37.51
CA ALA A 1046 9.37 3.95 -36.90
C ALA A 1046 9.40 4.04 -35.37
N VAL A 1047 10.59 4.02 -34.77
CA VAL A 1047 10.77 4.18 -33.32
C VAL A 1047 10.32 5.57 -32.85
N LEU A 1048 10.62 6.63 -33.59
CA LEU A 1048 10.19 7.98 -33.22
C LEU A 1048 8.69 8.20 -33.40
N VAL A 1049 8.07 7.58 -34.41
CA VAL A 1049 6.61 7.61 -34.58
C VAL A 1049 5.93 6.91 -33.40
N LEU A 1050 6.38 5.70 -33.05
CA LEU A 1050 5.89 4.97 -31.88
C LEU A 1050 6.06 5.81 -30.61
N LEU A 1051 7.23 6.43 -30.42
CA LEU A 1051 7.50 7.28 -29.26
C LEU A 1051 6.58 8.50 -29.22
N ARG A 1052 6.35 9.17 -30.36
CA ARG A 1052 5.42 10.31 -30.46
C ARG A 1052 4.01 9.91 -30.03
N ASP A 1053 3.50 8.81 -30.58
CA ASP A 1053 2.13 8.35 -30.33
C ASP A 1053 1.98 7.87 -28.88
N TRP A 1054 3.02 7.21 -28.34
CA TRP A 1054 3.06 6.82 -26.94
C TRP A 1054 3.02 8.05 -26.02
N PHE A 1055 3.82 9.09 -26.28
CA PHE A 1055 3.79 10.34 -25.51
C PHE A 1055 2.46 11.09 -25.62
N ALA A 1056 1.76 10.98 -26.76
CA ALA A 1056 0.46 11.64 -26.94
C ALA A 1056 -0.60 11.11 -25.98
N GLY A 1057 -0.52 9.82 -25.60
CA GLY A 1057 -1.41 9.18 -24.63
C GLY A 1057 -0.93 9.23 -23.16
N LEU A 1058 0.16 9.95 -22.85
CA LEU A 1058 0.61 10.14 -21.47
C LEU A 1058 -0.02 11.39 -20.85
N ASP A 1059 -0.43 11.28 -19.59
CA ASP A 1059 -0.79 12.43 -18.74
C ASP A 1059 0.46 13.04 -18.08
N GLN A 1060 0.28 14.14 -17.33
CA GLN A 1060 1.38 14.83 -16.66
C GLN A 1060 2.02 14.06 -15.48
N TYR A 1061 1.31 13.05 -14.98
CA TYR A 1061 1.73 12.20 -13.86
C TYR A 1061 2.41 10.92 -14.31
N ALA A 1062 2.46 10.69 -15.63
CA ALA A 1062 3.12 9.55 -16.23
C ALA A 1062 4.56 9.45 -15.72
N THR A 1063 4.87 8.32 -15.08
CA THR A 1063 6.18 8.09 -14.49
C THR A 1063 7.20 7.60 -15.51
N LEU A 1064 6.73 7.08 -16.66
CA LEU A 1064 7.53 6.56 -17.76
C LEU A 1064 8.68 7.51 -18.15
N PRO A 1065 8.45 8.80 -18.43
CA PRO A 1065 9.52 9.68 -18.89
C PRO A 1065 10.59 9.99 -17.83
N ARG A 1066 10.28 9.74 -16.55
CA ARG A 1066 11.24 9.84 -15.43
C ARG A 1066 12.05 8.55 -15.29
N TYR A 1067 11.38 7.39 -15.31
CA TYR A 1067 12.06 6.10 -15.12
C TYR A 1067 12.96 5.69 -16.30
N ARG A 1068 12.57 6.04 -17.53
CA ARG A 1068 13.31 5.68 -18.76
C ARG A 1068 13.96 6.90 -19.42
N GLU A 1069 14.29 7.92 -18.63
CA GLU A 1069 14.84 9.19 -19.14
C GLU A 1069 16.07 8.94 -20.02
N THR A 1070 17.00 8.10 -19.58
CA THR A 1070 18.24 7.78 -20.31
C THR A 1070 17.97 7.15 -21.66
N ASP A 1071 17.04 6.20 -21.74
CA ASP A 1071 16.68 5.55 -23.00
C ASP A 1071 15.98 6.52 -23.94
N ILE A 1072 14.99 7.27 -23.44
CA ILE A 1072 14.25 8.26 -24.23
C ILE A 1072 15.22 9.33 -24.77
N ARG A 1073 16.17 9.81 -23.95
CA ARG A 1073 17.25 10.69 -24.40
C ARG A 1073 18.06 10.08 -25.53
N THR A 1074 18.36 8.79 -25.46
CA THR A 1074 19.10 8.06 -26.51
C THR A 1074 18.31 8.00 -27.81
N LEU A 1075 17.01 7.68 -27.75
CA LEU A 1075 16.13 7.65 -28.91
C LEU A 1075 16.02 9.04 -29.57
N LEU A 1076 15.80 10.08 -28.76
CA LEU A 1076 15.66 11.46 -29.23
C LEU A 1076 16.98 12.01 -29.78
N ARG A 1077 18.13 11.71 -29.18
CA ARG A 1077 19.45 12.10 -29.71
C ARG A 1077 19.71 11.48 -31.08
N THR A 1078 19.38 10.19 -31.26
CA THR A 1078 19.48 9.52 -32.57
C THR A 1078 18.61 10.22 -33.60
N GLY A 1079 17.37 10.60 -33.24
CA GLY A 1079 16.48 11.38 -34.09
C GLY A 1079 16.97 12.78 -34.44
N LEU A 1080 17.55 13.50 -33.47
CA LEU A 1080 18.12 14.84 -33.66
C LEU A 1080 19.39 14.83 -34.53
N ALA A 1081 20.14 13.73 -34.54
CA ALA A 1081 21.33 13.58 -35.38
C ALA A 1081 21.01 13.31 -36.86
N ASP A 1082 19.80 12.81 -37.17
CA ASP A 1082 19.34 12.53 -38.52
C ASP A 1082 18.52 13.72 -39.08
N PRO A 1083 18.99 14.43 -40.13
CA PRO A 1083 18.27 15.55 -40.73
C PRO A 1083 16.84 15.21 -41.19
N LYS A 1084 16.57 13.94 -41.53
CA LYS A 1084 15.22 13.49 -41.92
C LYS A 1084 14.25 13.49 -40.73
N ASN A 1085 14.76 13.24 -39.52
CA ASN A 1085 13.98 13.01 -38.31
C ASN A 1085 14.11 14.13 -37.26
N GLU A 1086 14.98 15.12 -37.47
CA GLU A 1086 15.23 16.22 -36.53
C GLU A 1086 13.93 16.95 -36.12
N THR A 1087 13.08 17.27 -37.09
CA THR A 1087 11.80 17.96 -36.85
C THR A 1087 10.87 17.13 -35.94
N LEU A 1088 10.79 15.81 -36.19
CA LEU A 1088 9.96 14.90 -35.40
C LEU A 1088 10.50 14.77 -33.96
N ALA A 1089 11.82 14.68 -33.79
CA ALA A 1089 12.43 14.63 -32.46
C ALA A 1089 12.19 15.91 -31.64
N ARG A 1090 12.28 17.09 -32.28
CA ARG A 1090 11.95 18.38 -31.65
C ARG A 1090 10.48 18.46 -31.24
N GLU A 1091 9.58 17.95 -32.09
CA GLU A 1091 8.15 17.87 -31.80
C GLU A 1091 7.87 17.01 -30.56
N ILE A 1092 8.47 15.82 -30.47
CA ILE A 1092 8.31 14.92 -29.31
C ILE A 1092 8.78 15.61 -28.02
N ILE A 1093 9.93 16.31 -28.06
CA ILE A 1093 10.44 17.06 -26.89
C ILE A 1093 9.45 18.16 -26.47
N SER A 1094 8.84 18.86 -27.43
CA SER A 1094 7.83 19.88 -27.12
C SER A 1094 6.56 19.28 -26.51
N ARG A 1095 6.05 18.18 -27.07
CA ARG A 1095 4.87 17.48 -26.55
C ARG A 1095 5.09 16.90 -25.16
N ALA A 1096 6.28 16.35 -24.90
CA ALA A 1096 6.68 15.90 -23.58
C ALA A 1096 6.70 17.06 -22.57
N ALA A 1097 7.23 18.22 -22.98
CA ALA A 1097 7.20 19.42 -22.15
C ALA A 1097 5.79 19.96 -21.89
N ALA A 1098 4.87 19.90 -22.87
CA ALA A 1098 3.47 20.29 -22.68
C ALA A 1098 2.73 19.44 -21.64
N ARG A 1099 3.25 18.23 -21.37
CA ARG A 1099 2.78 17.28 -20.35
C ARG A 1099 3.67 17.28 -19.09
N GLY A 1100 4.51 18.29 -18.88
CA GLY A 1100 5.31 18.43 -17.66
C GLY A 1100 6.63 17.66 -17.63
N HIS A 1101 7.01 16.98 -18.72
CA HIS A 1101 8.28 16.27 -18.84
C HIS A 1101 9.37 17.14 -19.46
N HIS A 1102 9.80 18.16 -18.73
CA HIS A 1102 10.75 19.18 -19.21
C HIS A 1102 12.21 18.73 -19.30
N GLN A 1103 12.56 17.58 -18.70
CA GLN A 1103 13.94 17.08 -18.61
C GLN A 1103 14.63 16.88 -19.97
N PHE A 1104 13.86 16.67 -21.05
CA PHE A 1104 14.40 16.50 -22.40
C PHE A 1104 14.72 17.81 -23.13
N ARG A 1105 14.33 18.97 -22.58
CA ARG A 1105 14.60 20.28 -23.19
C ARG A 1105 16.10 20.56 -23.33
N THR A 1106 16.92 20.05 -22.42
CA THR A 1106 18.38 20.27 -22.46
C THR A 1106 19.00 19.76 -23.75
N LEU A 1107 18.44 18.72 -24.37
CA LEU A 1107 18.88 18.19 -25.67
C LEU A 1107 18.84 19.24 -26.80
N LEU A 1108 17.99 20.26 -26.67
CA LEU A 1108 17.87 21.34 -27.65
C LEU A 1108 18.85 22.49 -27.41
N ASN A 1109 19.26 22.70 -26.15
CA ASN A 1109 19.92 23.92 -25.70
C ASN A 1109 21.37 23.71 -25.22
N ASP A 1110 21.71 22.51 -24.75
CA ASP A 1110 23.04 22.18 -24.23
C ASP A 1110 23.97 21.74 -25.38
N PRO A 1111 25.09 22.44 -25.64
CA PRO A 1111 26.05 22.06 -26.67
C PRO A 1111 26.75 20.72 -26.39
N VAL A 1112 26.84 20.28 -25.13
CA VAL A 1112 27.46 18.99 -24.73
C VAL A 1112 26.53 17.81 -25.02
N GLU A 1113 25.22 18.04 -24.98
CA GLU A 1113 24.21 17.01 -25.24
C GLU A 1113 23.69 16.99 -26.68
N ARG A 1114 24.03 18.00 -27.49
CA ARG A 1114 23.77 18.00 -28.93
C ARG A 1114 24.71 17.03 -29.64
N PRO A 1115 24.21 16.19 -30.57
CA PRO A 1115 25.09 15.47 -31.47
C PRO A 1115 25.91 16.50 -32.28
N ALA A 1116 27.23 16.28 -32.38
CA ALA A 1116 28.09 17.11 -33.23
C ALA A 1116 27.51 17.10 -34.65
N ALA A 1117 27.21 18.28 -35.20
CA ALA A 1117 26.75 18.40 -36.58
C ALA A 1117 27.81 17.78 -37.50
N GLY A 1118 27.51 16.58 -38.02
CA GLY A 1118 28.39 15.86 -38.93
C GLY A 1118 28.59 16.65 -40.21
N SER A 1119 29.86 16.90 -40.54
CA SER A 1119 30.35 17.29 -41.86
C SER A 1119 30.14 16.21 -42.90
#